data_AF-A0A316PCA1-F1
#
_entry.id   AF-A0A316PCA1-F1
#
_cell.length_a   1.000
_cell.length_b   1.000
_cell.length_c   1.000
_cell.angle_alpha   90.00
_cell.angle_beta   90.00
_cell.angle_gamma   90.00
#
_symmetry.space_group_name_H-M   'P 1'
#
loop_
_entity.id
_entity.type
_entity.pdbx_description
1 polymer ?
#
loop_
_entity_poly.entity_id
_entity_poly.type
_entity_poly.pdbx_seq_one_letter_code
_entity_poly.pdbx_strand_id
1 'polypeptide(L)'
;MDEFVEMFPIHPAYIDVFNKVYLIENRHILKNISAAIKEVFNKELPENEPGVISFDDYWTKIKQASMLRTDPDVRRVLDASEKLENIILHAFPKPAYKPLALKIIYALSVHRLTTNGLDVQFGLTAENLKDDLCLYLTMPENDSDFLLGAVKATLREIMKTVSGQFIICNESNGQYYIDVDKVVDYDEKIKQKASLLAMGELNRYFYQVVYSCLEWDKKQYVPGFEIYEHDLNWDSHNIFREGYLFMGLPGERSTAQPERDFYIHVMPPYGNDNATRNDKEDEVYFYFKSNDEFHETLSLYSAANSLAGISEGKDKESYLAKAGLLRKKLVKYLSENKNTCFDVVYNKERHQLIEILKGRYNRDYTFNDTMDLAASLCLDGYFDRIYPEFPVMKTKITRKNMADNARAAFDHFAGRKTQQSALMLQSFGVLDGEKIRPEGSKYAAYYIDLVKALPQQGVLNFSDLFEQQGLYWQIDKKFRIWHIFTPIVFLSMVYAGYAVITLKNGETITASTLDKVPKISVTDLYEFKYLSKPAQISMAELKKLFDVIGLNPALLDNPNDREKGVADLCKKAQELCNNAVILERKLVEGFDLWSEPLANQQQVKSMQDACASVKEEFSNYSARFNTPAKLNNFGLSSEQVDALGKKIVLLGIIPEYMAFKRDCGDAVKYISDIEFIDLGAALKSEIENAKAAFRETRDSIMDGTNGEAAAQKVCAELEKIKEKYIAIYFDEHKKKRLGIEDAKRRGKIQESVALSNLRKLRTIDILSSAKLAEIEQDLASLKVCYDLTPTELKSNPICPHCRFSLEDKAKNTYGQLDNIEDRIEALVAEWTKVLLDTISDPLVLNQKEYLSDAQAKVVDEFISTRTLPKRVDDFFVKSIAALLKNYEPVVIVVEDLVQKLDELPPLDEATFKAKLNEIVSAYTVGKDVTTLRIVVKRRESEE
;
A
#
# COMPACT_ATOMS: atom_id res chain seq x y z
N MET A 1 62.03 -45.61 3.40
CA MET A 1 62.77 -44.94 4.50
C MET A 1 64.12 -45.60 4.66
N ASP A 2 64.20 -46.92 4.85
CA ASP A 2 65.48 -47.61 5.09
C ASP A 2 66.51 -47.48 3.93
N GLU A 3 66.10 -47.57 2.66
CA GLU A 3 66.98 -47.29 1.50
C GLU A 3 67.39 -45.81 1.38
N PHE A 4 66.58 -44.89 1.90
CA PHE A 4 66.82 -43.44 1.84
C PHE A 4 67.88 -43.00 2.85
N VAL A 5 67.93 -43.67 4.01
CA VAL A 5 68.94 -43.45 5.05
C VAL A 5 70.35 -43.84 4.56
N GLU A 6 70.47 -44.88 3.72
CA GLU A 6 71.75 -45.33 3.16
C GLU A 6 72.27 -44.44 2.02
N MET A 7 71.40 -43.74 1.30
CA MET A 7 71.76 -42.89 0.15
C MET A 7 71.86 -41.40 0.47
N PHE A 8 71.51 -40.97 1.69
CA PHE A 8 71.56 -39.57 2.10
C PHE A 8 72.95 -38.95 1.90
N PRO A 9 73.07 -37.74 1.30
CA PRO A 9 72.00 -36.79 0.95
C PRO A 9 71.43 -36.91 -0.49
N ILE A 10 71.61 -38.04 -1.20
CA ILE A 10 71.19 -38.20 -2.61
C ILE A 10 69.78 -38.78 -2.71
N HIS A 11 68.91 -38.16 -3.51
CA HIS A 11 67.58 -38.70 -3.81
C HIS A 11 67.67 -39.92 -4.75
N PRO A 12 66.88 -40.99 -4.57
CA PRO A 12 66.90 -42.18 -5.45
C PRO A 12 66.70 -41.84 -6.94
N ALA A 13 65.79 -40.90 -7.24
CA ALA A 13 65.54 -40.44 -8.61
C ALA A 13 66.78 -39.83 -9.29
N TYR A 14 67.77 -39.35 -8.52
CA TYR A 14 69.06 -38.92 -9.05
C TYR A 14 69.72 -40.03 -9.87
N ILE A 15 69.77 -41.24 -9.31
CA ILE A 15 70.40 -42.40 -9.93
C ILE A 15 69.57 -42.89 -11.11
N ASP A 16 68.25 -42.94 -10.94
CA ASP A 16 67.32 -43.45 -11.96
C ASP A 16 67.30 -42.59 -13.22
N VAL A 17 67.27 -41.27 -13.08
CA VAL A 17 67.30 -40.33 -14.22
C VAL A 17 68.68 -40.38 -14.87
N PHE A 18 69.75 -40.40 -14.08
CA PHE A 18 71.12 -40.43 -14.61
C PHE A 18 71.40 -41.70 -15.42
N ASN A 19 70.97 -42.87 -14.95
CA ASN A 19 71.11 -44.14 -15.68
C ASN A 19 70.46 -44.11 -17.07
N LYS A 20 69.47 -43.25 -17.27
CA LYS A 20 68.74 -43.11 -18.54
C LYS A 20 69.32 -42.05 -19.46
N VAL A 21 70.29 -41.25 -19.01
CA VAL A 21 70.98 -40.28 -19.86
C VAL A 21 71.90 -41.04 -20.82
N TYR A 22 71.50 -41.13 -22.09
CA TYR A 22 72.10 -42.05 -23.08
C TYR A 22 73.57 -41.71 -23.44
N LEU A 23 74.06 -40.55 -23.04
CA LEU A 23 75.37 -39.99 -23.43
C LEU A 23 76.51 -40.28 -22.43
N ILE A 24 76.25 -41.00 -21.33
CA ILE A 24 77.22 -41.11 -20.22
C ILE A 24 77.50 -42.58 -19.87
N GLU A 25 78.78 -42.94 -19.78
CA GLU A 25 79.19 -44.28 -19.30
C GLU A 25 78.90 -44.44 -17.79
N ASN A 26 78.33 -45.59 -17.40
CA ASN A 26 77.93 -45.91 -16.02
C ASN A 26 79.04 -45.71 -14.96
N ARG A 27 80.32 -45.75 -15.33
CA ARG A 27 81.46 -45.51 -14.41
C ARG A 27 81.55 -44.07 -13.91
N HIS A 28 80.91 -43.11 -14.58
CA HIS A 28 80.89 -41.71 -14.17
C HIS A 28 79.84 -41.38 -13.11
N ILE A 29 78.87 -42.29 -12.87
CA ILE A 29 77.78 -42.12 -11.89
C ILE A 29 78.34 -41.98 -10.48
N LEU A 30 79.09 -42.99 -10.03
CA LEU A 30 79.66 -43.01 -8.68
C LEU A 30 80.64 -41.85 -8.45
N LYS A 31 81.34 -41.40 -9.50
CA LYS A 31 82.26 -40.26 -9.43
C LYS A 31 81.52 -38.94 -9.22
N ASN A 32 80.42 -38.72 -9.93
CA ASN A 32 79.62 -37.50 -9.81
C ASN A 32 78.85 -37.48 -8.49
N ILE A 33 78.27 -38.62 -8.08
CA ILE A 33 77.63 -38.77 -6.76
C ILE A 33 78.65 -38.53 -5.65
N SER A 34 79.84 -39.14 -5.74
CA SER A 34 80.92 -38.91 -4.75
C SER A 34 81.36 -37.45 -4.72
N ALA A 35 81.36 -36.74 -5.84
CA ALA A 35 81.69 -35.32 -5.89
C ALA A 35 80.60 -34.46 -5.23
N ALA A 36 79.33 -34.72 -5.53
CA ALA A 36 78.19 -34.03 -4.92
C ALA A 36 78.17 -34.23 -3.39
N ILE A 37 78.40 -35.46 -2.92
CA ILE A 37 78.49 -35.77 -1.47
C ILE A 37 79.70 -35.06 -0.85
N LYS A 38 80.89 -35.09 -1.49
CA LYS A 38 82.10 -34.40 -0.98
C LYS A 38 81.90 -32.88 -0.83
N GLU A 39 81.13 -32.25 -1.72
CA GLU A 39 80.85 -30.81 -1.68
C GLU A 39 80.00 -30.40 -0.46
N VAL A 40 79.31 -31.36 0.18
CA VAL A 40 78.44 -31.12 1.35
C VAL A 40 78.86 -31.90 2.61
N PHE A 41 79.87 -32.78 2.52
CA PHE A 41 80.25 -33.72 3.58
C PHE A 41 80.60 -33.05 4.93
N ASN A 42 81.20 -31.86 4.89
CA ASN A 42 81.59 -31.09 6.08
C ASN A 42 80.65 -29.92 6.39
N LYS A 43 79.46 -29.87 5.78
CA LYS A 43 78.46 -28.83 6.02
C LYS A 43 77.42 -29.34 7.00
N GLU A 44 77.04 -28.51 7.96
CA GLU A 44 75.90 -28.82 8.84
C GLU A 44 74.60 -28.86 8.02
N LEU A 45 73.71 -29.78 8.38
CA LEU A 45 72.42 -29.90 7.72
C LEU A 45 71.53 -28.72 8.13
N PRO A 46 70.92 -27.98 7.20
CA PRO A 46 70.04 -26.87 7.54
C PRO A 46 68.84 -27.33 8.38
N GLU A 47 68.47 -26.58 9.41
CA GLU A 47 67.33 -26.92 10.29
C GLU A 47 65.97 -26.87 9.58
N ASN A 48 65.89 -26.12 8.47
CA ASN A 48 64.64 -25.77 7.80
C ASN A 48 64.50 -26.34 6.39
N GLU A 49 65.39 -27.23 5.92
CA GLU A 49 65.24 -27.90 4.63
C GLU A 49 65.89 -29.30 4.65
N PRO A 50 65.41 -30.26 3.85
CA PRO A 50 65.86 -31.66 3.95
C PRO A 50 67.32 -31.89 3.49
N GLY A 51 67.97 -30.89 2.86
CA GLY A 51 69.36 -30.98 2.39
C GLY A 51 69.61 -32.05 1.32
N VAL A 52 68.54 -32.49 0.64
CA VAL A 52 68.58 -33.55 -0.38
C VAL A 52 69.00 -32.99 -1.74
N ILE A 53 69.87 -33.72 -2.43
CA ILE A 53 70.35 -33.42 -3.78
C ILE A 53 69.62 -34.33 -4.78
N SER A 54 68.92 -33.71 -5.74
CA SER A 54 68.16 -34.37 -6.80
C SER A 54 68.79 -34.15 -8.19
N PHE A 55 68.25 -34.82 -9.22
CA PHE A 55 68.88 -34.89 -10.54
C PHE A 55 68.98 -33.53 -11.27
N ASP A 56 68.25 -32.49 -10.83
CA ASP A 56 68.37 -31.13 -11.36
C ASP A 56 69.78 -30.55 -11.15
N ASP A 57 70.45 -30.89 -10.04
CA ASP A 57 71.84 -30.48 -9.77
C ASP A 57 72.79 -30.93 -10.88
N TYR A 58 72.49 -32.06 -11.51
CA TYR A 58 73.33 -32.61 -12.56
C TYR A 58 73.44 -31.67 -13.77
N TRP A 59 72.44 -30.83 -14.02
CA TRP A 59 72.49 -29.83 -15.09
C TRP A 59 73.73 -28.92 -14.95
N THR A 60 74.07 -28.54 -13.71
CA THR A 60 75.25 -27.70 -13.42
C THR A 60 76.55 -28.41 -13.81
N LYS A 61 76.64 -29.73 -13.58
CA LYS A 61 77.81 -30.52 -13.97
C LYS A 61 77.89 -30.72 -15.49
N ILE A 62 76.76 -30.94 -16.17
CA ILE A 62 76.68 -30.98 -17.64
C ILE A 62 77.18 -29.65 -18.24
N LYS A 63 76.71 -28.52 -17.68
CA LYS A 63 77.16 -27.18 -18.10
C LYS A 63 78.68 -27.02 -17.99
N GLN A 64 79.32 -27.58 -16.97
CA GLN A 64 80.76 -27.45 -16.73
C GLN A 64 81.63 -28.45 -17.52
N ALA A 65 81.05 -29.54 -18.03
CA ALA A 65 81.78 -30.58 -18.74
C ALA A 65 82.06 -30.20 -20.21
N SER A 66 83.29 -29.80 -20.53
CA SER A 66 83.70 -29.39 -21.88
C SER A 66 83.49 -30.48 -22.96
N MET A 67 83.64 -31.75 -22.60
CA MET A 67 83.44 -32.89 -23.51
C MET A 67 81.97 -33.11 -23.90
N LEU A 68 81.01 -32.76 -23.04
CA LEU A 68 79.58 -32.92 -23.35
C LEU A 68 79.06 -31.80 -24.27
N ARG A 69 79.74 -30.64 -24.28
CA ARG A 69 79.37 -29.50 -25.15
C ARG A 69 79.64 -29.73 -26.63
N THR A 70 80.45 -30.72 -26.98
CA THR A 70 80.73 -31.07 -28.39
C THR A 70 79.63 -31.93 -29.02
N ASP A 71 78.70 -32.47 -28.23
CA ASP A 71 77.55 -33.19 -28.74
C ASP A 71 76.47 -32.22 -29.28
N PRO A 72 75.96 -32.41 -30.51
CA PRO A 72 74.97 -31.51 -31.13
C PRO A 72 73.65 -31.40 -30.35
N ASP A 73 73.16 -32.50 -29.78
CA ASP A 73 71.87 -32.51 -29.06
C ASP A 73 72.03 -31.85 -27.70
N VAL A 74 73.11 -32.15 -26.97
CA VAL A 74 73.43 -31.46 -25.71
C VAL A 74 73.57 -29.96 -25.93
N ARG A 75 74.24 -29.54 -27.02
CA ARG A 75 74.40 -28.12 -27.33
C ARG A 75 73.07 -27.41 -27.58
N ARG A 76 72.14 -28.04 -28.30
CA ARG A 76 70.80 -27.45 -28.56
C ARG A 76 69.99 -27.31 -27.28
N VAL A 77 70.04 -28.31 -26.39
CA VAL A 77 69.37 -28.24 -25.09
C VAL A 77 70.03 -27.18 -24.20
N LEU A 78 71.37 -27.07 -24.22
CA LEU A 78 72.12 -26.02 -23.51
C LEU A 78 71.69 -24.63 -23.99
N ASP A 79 71.68 -24.37 -25.29
CA ASP A 79 71.31 -23.06 -25.86
C ASP A 79 69.85 -22.67 -25.50
N ALA A 80 68.92 -23.62 -25.55
CA ALA A 80 67.53 -23.40 -25.17
C ALA A 80 67.38 -23.13 -23.67
N SER A 81 68.07 -23.93 -22.83
CA SER A 81 68.07 -23.78 -21.38
C SER A 81 68.70 -22.46 -20.95
N GLU A 82 69.85 -22.05 -21.51
CA GLU A 82 70.50 -20.77 -21.19
C GLU A 82 69.62 -19.56 -21.55
N LYS A 83 68.86 -19.61 -22.64
CA LYS A 83 67.87 -18.58 -22.98
C LYS A 83 66.72 -18.55 -21.98
N LEU A 84 66.16 -19.71 -21.63
CA LEU A 84 65.13 -19.84 -20.59
C LEU A 84 65.63 -19.28 -19.24
N GLU A 85 66.82 -19.67 -18.81
CA GLU A 85 67.49 -19.17 -17.61
C GLU A 85 67.57 -17.64 -17.65
N ASN A 86 68.11 -17.06 -18.72
CA ASN A 86 68.26 -15.61 -18.85
C ASN A 86 66.92 -14.86 -18.80
N ILE A 87 65.88 -15.33 -19.51
CA ILE A 87 64.56 -14.70 -19.47
C ILE A 87 63.98 -14.75 -18.06
N ILE A 88 64.03 -15.90 -17.39
CA ILE A 88 63.52 -16.06 -16.03
C ILE A 88 64.34 -15.24 -15.02
N LEU A 89 65.65 -15.10 -15.23
CA LEU A 89 66.50 -14.25 -14.40
C LEU A 89 66.13 -12.76 -14.48
N HIS A 90 65.66 -12.26 -15.62
CA HIS A 90 65.40 -10.83 -15.81
C HIS A 90 63.92 -10.42 -15.76
N ALA A 91 63.01 -11.28 -16.20
CA ALA A 91 61.61 -10.91 -16.47
C ALA A 91 60.56 -11.70 -15.67
N PHE A 92 60.97 -12.62 -14.78
CA PHE A 92 60.00 -13.44 -14.04
C PHE A 92 59.24 -12.63 -12.98
N PRO A 93 57.89 -12.58 -13.02
CA PRO A 93 57.10 -11.64 -12.23
C PRO A 93 56.93 -12.05 -10.76
N LYS A 94 57.33 -13.27 -10.36
CA LYS A 94 57.19 -13.79 -8.99
C LYS A 94 58.57 -14.09 -8.35
N PRO A 95 59.25 -13.09 -7.74
CA PRO A 95 60.59 -13.25 -7.21
C PRO A 95 60.78 -14.43 -6.24
N ALA A 96 59.78 -14.69 -5.38
CA ALA A 96 59.82 -15.78 -4.39
C ALA A 96 59.89 -17.18 -5.01
N TYR A 97 59.31 -17.39 -6.19
CA TYR A 97 59.33 -18.69 -6.90
C TYR A 97 60.43 -18.79 -7.95
N LYS A 98 61.29 -17.78 -8.06
CA LYS A 98 62.38 -17.76 -9.04
C LYS A 98 63.40 -18.90 -8.86
N PRO A 99 63.82 -19.27 -7.63
CA PRO A 99 64.69 -20.45 -7.43
C PRO A 99 64.01 -21.75 -7.87
N LEU A 100 62.71 -21.89 -7.58
CA LEU A 100 61.91 -23.04 -8.02
C LEU A 100 61.81 -23.10 -9.55
N ALA A 101 61.60 -21.96 -10.21
CA ALA A 101 61.52 -21.90 -11.66
C ALA A 101 62.82 -22.37 -12.34
N LEU A 102 63.98 -22.00 -11.78
CA LEU A 102 65.29 -22.47 -12.26
C LEU A 102 65.47 -23.97 -12.02
N LYS A 103 65.11 -24.50 -10.83
CA LYS A 103 65.15 -25.95 -10.57
C LYS A 103 64.29 -26.75 -11.56
N ILE A 104 63.09 -26.27 -11.87
CA ILE A 104 62.21 -26.89 -12.87
C ILE A 104 62.87 -26.87 -14.26
N ILE A 105 63.44 -25.74 -14.69
CA ILE A 105 64.16 -25.66 -15.98
C ILE A 105 65.32 -26.66 -16.02
N TYR A 106 66.09 -26.78 -14.93
CA TYR A 106 67.24 -27.69 -14.85
C TYR A 106 66.79 -29.15 -14.91
N ALA A 107 65.76 -29.50 -14.15
CA ALA A 107 65.15 -30.82 -14.18
C ALA A 107 64.65 -31.18 -15.58
N LEU A 108 63.91 -30.28 -16.24
CA LEU A 108 63.44 -30.49 -17.61
C LEU A 108 64.60 -30.60 -18.61
N SER A 109 65.69 -29.87 -18.39
CA SER A 109 66.89 -29.92 -19.25
C SER A 109 67.64 -31.23 -19.11
N VAL A 110 67.84 -31.73 -17.88
CA VAL A 110 68.45 -33.05 -17.62
C VAL A 110 67.56 -34.16 -18.16
N HIS A 111 66.26 -34.10 -17.90
CA HIS A 111 65.31 -35.10 -18.40
C HIS A 111 65.21 -35.07 -19.93
N ARG A 112 65.44 -33.92 -20.58
CA ARG A 112 65.48 -33.87 -22.05
C ARG A 112 66.61 -34.71 -22.64
N LEU A 113 67.68 -34.95 -21.89
CA LEU A 113 68.81 -35.79 -22.31
C LEU A 113 68.62 -37.27 -21.98
N THR A 114 67.48 -37.68 -21.41
CA THR A 114 67.14 -39.10 -21.22
C THR A 114 66.32 -39.68 -22.38
N THR A 115 65.86 -38.84 -23.32
CA THR A 115 65.10 -39.28 -24.49
C THR A 115 66.03 -39.63 -25.65
N ASN A 116 65.72 -40.68 -26.40
CA ASN A 116 66.44 -41.07 -27.62
C ASN A 116 66.10 -40.10 -28.77
N GLY A 117 66.63 -38.87 -28.72
CA GLY A 117 66.39 -37.81 -29.69
C GLY A 117 65.59 -36.61 -29.13
N LEU A 118 65.76 -35.45 -29.76
CA LEU A 118 65.11 -34.18 -29.40
C LEU A 118 63.78 -33.93 -30.11
N ASP A 119 63.31 -34.86 -30.93
CA ASP A 119 62.01 -34.85 -31.62
C ASP A 119 60.91 -35.55 -30.81
N VAL A 120 61.29 -36.32 -29.79
CA VAL A 120 60.36 -37.06 -28.92
C VAL A 120 59.58 -36.09 -28.02
N GLN A 121 58.25 -36.20 -27.97
CA GLN A 121 57.38 -35.35 -27.14
C GLN A 121 57.16 -35.94 -25.74
N PHE A 122 58.26 -36.22 -25.03
CA PHE A 122 58.26 -36.86 -23.72
C PHE A 122 58.91 -35.96 -22.67
N GLY A 123 58.30 -35.90 -21.48
CA GLY A 123 58.68 -34.96 -20.43
C GLY A 123 58.28 -35.39 -19.03
N LEU A 124 58.37 -34.45 -18.09
CA LEU A 124 58.01 -34.66 -16.68
C LEU A 124 56.62 -34.10 -16.39
N THR A 125 55.80 -34.82 -15.62
CA THR A 125 54.57 -34.23 -15.09
C THR A 125 54.86 -33.27 -13.94
N ALA A 126 53.89 -32.43 -13.56
CA ALA A 126 54.02 -31.59 -12.37
C ALA A 126 54.19 -32.42 -11.07
N GLU A 127 53.66 -33.64 -11.04
CA GLU A 127 53.82 -34.58 -9.93
C GLU A 127 55.26 -35.12 -9.89
N ASN A 128 55.83 -35.52 -11.03
CA ASN A 128 57.24 -35.92 -11.10
C ASN A 128 58.18 -34.80 -10.64
N LEU A 129 57.94 -33.57 -11.10
CA LEU A 129 58.74 -32.41 -10.68
C LEU A 129 58.62 -32.12 -9.18
N LYS A 130 57.49 -32.44 -8.56
CA LYS A 130 57.28 -32.29 -7.11
C LYS A 130 58.04 -33.36 -6.33
N ASP A 131 57.83 -34.62 -6.69
CA ASP A 131 58.27 -35.77 -5.91
C ASP A 131 59.74 -36.10 -6.19
N ASP A 132 60.17 -36.16 -7.46
CA ASP A 132 61.52 -36.60 -7.83
C ASP A 132 62.61 -35.56 -7.51
N LEU A 133 62.23 -34.28 -7.41
CA LEU A 133 63.11 -33.19 -6.97
C LEU A 133 63.09 -32.95 -5.47
N CYS A 134 62.25 -33.68 -4.71
CA CYS A 134 62.08 -33.51 -3.27
C CYS A 134 61.96 -32.02 -2.87
N LEU A 135 61.05 -31.30 -3.55
CA LEU A 135 60.99 -29.85 -3.44
C LEU A 135 60.55 -29.40 -2.04
N TYR A 136 61.29 -28.44 -1.48
CA TYR A 136 60.93 -27.75 -0.25
C TYR A 136 60.75 -26.25 -0.53
N LEU A 137 59.62 -25.68 -0.09
CA LEU A 137 59.28 -24.27 -0.22
C LEU A 137 58.69 -23.79 1.09
N THR A 138 58.98 -22.55 1.49
CA THR A 138 58.24 -21.90 2.58
C THR A 138 56.84 -21.55 2.09
N MET A 139 55.83 -22.28 2.56
CA MET A 139 54.43 -22.16 2.11
C MET A 139 53.48 -21.89 3.28
N PRO A 140 52.30 -21.30 3.03
CA PRO A 140 51.28 -21.10 4.06
C PRO A 140 50.78 -22.43 4.67
N GLU A 141 50.68 -23.48 3.85
CA GLU A 141 50.27 -24.82 4.25
C GLU A 141 51.35 -25.83 3.81
N ASN A 142 51.75 -26.71 4.73
CA ASN A 142 52.80 -27.71 4.51
C ASN A 142 52.21 -29.07 4.08
N ASP A 143 51.39 -29.06 3.03
CA ASP A 143 50.80 -30.26 2.43
C ASP A 143 51.20 -30.45 0.95
N SER A 144 51.02 -31.68 0.48
CA SER A 144 51.48 -32.13 -0.84
C SER A 144 50.69 -31.54 -2.01
N ASP A 145 49.41 -31.20 -1.79
CA ASP A 145 48.53 -30.66 -2.84
C ASP A 145 48.82 -29.17 -3.05
N PHE A 146 49.08 -28.43 -1.98
CA PHE A 146 49.51 -27.03 -2.06
C PHE A 146 50.86 -26.91 -2.79
N LEU A 147 51.82 -27.80 -2.49
CA LEU A 147 53.10 -27.87 -3.20
C LEU A 147 52.90 -28.16 -4.70
N LEU A 148 52.04 -29.12 -5.04
CA LEU A 148 51.71 -29.44 -6.44
C LEU A 148 51.06 -28.24 -7.15
N GLY A 149 50.18 -27.52 -6.46
CA GLY A 149 49.57 -26.28 -6.93
C GLY A 149 50.60 -25.19 -7.22
N ALA A 150 51.59 -25.02 -6.33
CA ALA A 150 52.70 -24.09 -6.50
C ALA A 150 53.57 -24.44 -7.72
N VAL A 151 53.87 -25.73 -7.92
CA VAL A 151 54.60 -26.22 -9.11
C VAL A 151 53.80 -25.95 -10.39
N LYS A 152 52.50 -26.29 -10.45
CA LYS A 152 51.63 -26.01 -11.62
C LYS A 152 51.48 -24.52 -11.90
N ALA A 153 51.41 -23.68 -10.87
CA ALA A 153 51.36 -22.22 -11.02
C ALA A 153 52.68 -21.67 -11.55
N THR A 154 53.80 -22.19 -11.06
CA THR A 154 55.15 -21.77 -11.50
C THR A 154 55.40 -22.18 -12.94
N LEU A 155 55.03 -23.39 -13.37
CA LEU A 155 55.08 -23.83 -14.77
C LEU A 155 54.27 -22.91 -15.70
N ARG A 156 53.03 -22.56 -15.34
CA ARG A 156 52.21 -21.62 -16.12
C ARG A 156 52.84 -20.23 -16.21
N GLU A 157 53.41 -19.74 -15.11
CA GLU A 157 54.06 -18.43 -15.11
C GLU A 157 55.34 -18.43 -15.93
N ILE A 158 56.14 -19.50 -15.88
CA ILE A 158 57.31 -19.68 -16.76
C ILE A 158 56.86 -19.61 -18.21
N MET A 159 55.89 -20.44 -18.61
CA MET A 159 55.38 -20.50 -19.98
C MET A 159 54.81 -19.14 -20.45
N LYS A 160 54.13 -18.40 -19.57
CA LYS A 160 53.63 -17.06 -19.88
C LYS A 160 54.76 -16.04 -20.03
N THR A 161 55.75 -16.07 -19.14
CA THR A 161 56.90 -15.15 -19.15
C THR A 161 57.70 -15.28 -20.44
N VAL A 162 57.89 -16.52 -20.91
CA VAL A 162 58.60 -16.80 -22.16
C VAL A 162 57.67 -16.78 -23.38
N SER A 163 56.43 -16.27 -23.24
CA SER A 163 55.42 -16.19 -24.30
C SER A 163 55.18 -17.53 -25.04
N GLY A 164 55.30 -18.65 -24.32
CA GLY A 164 55.13 -20.01 -24.84
C GLY A 164 56.32 -20.55 -25.65
N GLN A 165 57.45 -19.85 -25.64
CA GLN A 165 58.73 -20.31 -26.22
C GLN A 165 59.36 -21.41 -25.35
N PHE A 166 60.09 -22.33 -26.00
CA PHE A 166 60.92 -23.37 -25.39
C PHE A 166 60.26 -24.44 -24.50
N ILE A 167 59.17 -24.19 -23.77
CA ILE A 167 58.49 -25.22 -22.94
C ILE A 167 57.12 -25.54 -23.54
N ILE A 168 56.87 -26.83 -23.75
CA ILE A 168 55.58 -27.36 -24.18
C ILE A 168 54.94 -28.15 -23.04
N CYS A 169 53.65 -27.92 -22.83
CA CYS A 169 52.79 -28.82 -22.07
C CYS A 169 52.06 -29.71 -23.08
N ASN A 170 52.28 -31.02 -23.00
CA ASN A 170 51.49 -31.98 -23.76
C ASN A 170 50.15 -32.19 -23.03
N GLU A 171 49.08 -31.63 -23.57
CA GLU A 171 47.75 -31.67 -22.95
C GLU A 171 47.18 -33.10 -22.81
N SER A 172 47.65 -34.05 -23.64
CA SER A 172 47.15 -35.43 -23.61
C SER A 172 47.62 -36.24 -22.41
N ASN A 173 48.77 -35.91 -21.83
CA ASN A 173 49.39 -36.67 -20.74
C ASN A 173 49.94 -35.80 -19.59
N GLY A 174 49.78 -34.47 -19.67
CA GLY A 174 50.19 -33.52 -18.63
C GLY A 174 51.70 -33.39 -18.45
N GLN A 175 52.50 -33.86 -19.41
CA GLN A 175 53.96 -33.78 -19.36
C GLN A 175 54.48 -32.46 -19.93
N TYR A 176 55.52 -31.94 -19.30
CA TYR A 176 56.24 -30.74 -19.69
C TYR A 176 57.62 -31.12 -20.21
N TYR A 177 58.04 -30.56 -21.35
CA TYR A 177 59.37 -30.77 -21.90
C TYR A 177 59.88 -29.51 -22.61
N ILE A 178 61.21 -29.44 -22.76
CA ILE A 178 61.86 -28.38 -23.53
C ILE A 178 61.83 -28.75 -25.01
N ASP A 179 61.17 -27.93 -25.83
CA ASP A 179 61.21 -27.97 -27.29
C ASP A 179 62.23 -26.94 -27.80
N VAL A 180 63.31 -27.45 -28.37
CA VAL A 180 64.43 -26.65 -28.88
C VAL A 180 64.09 -25.91 -30.18
N ASP A 181 62.99 -26.24 -30.86
CA ASP A 181 62.63 -25.70 -32.19
C ASP A 181 61.56 -24.59 -32.15
N LYS A 182 60.93 -24.34 -30.99
CA LYS A 182 59.83 -23.37 -30.84
C LYS A 182 60.30 -21.97 -30.41
N VAL A 183 60.64 -21.12 -31.40
CA VAL A 183 61.31 -19.80 -31.20
C VAL A 183 60.60 -18.60 -31.88
N VAL A 184 59.28 -18.60 -32.10
CA VAL A 184 58.63 -17.46 -32.81
C VAL A 184 58.43 -16.25 -31.88
N ASP A 185 59.03 -15.11 -32.26
CA ASP A 185 58.82 -13.80 -31.63
C ASP A 185 57.74 -13.00 -32.38
N TYR A 186 56.52 -13.00 -31.85
CA TYR A 186 55.38 -12.30 -32.46
C TYR A 186 55.51 -10.77 -32.36
N ASP A 187 56.19 -10.23 -31.34
CA ASP A 187 56.36 -8.78 -31.19
C ASP A 187 57.27 -8.24 -32.29
N GLU A 188 58.35 -8.94 -32.58
CA GLU A 188 59.28 -8.56 -33.64
C GLU A 188 58.63 -8.65 -35.03
N LYS A 189 57.82 -9.70 -35.28
CA LYS A 189 57.04 -9.81 -36.52
C LYS A 189 56.03 -8.66 -36.68
N ILE A 190 55.35 -8.26 -35.60
CA ILE A 190 54.43 -7.11 -35.63
C ILE A 190 55.20 -5.82 -35.94
N LYS A 191 56.35 -5.58 -35.30
CA LYS A 191 57.18 -4.39 -35.56
C LYS A 191 57.65 -4.32 -37.00
N GLN A 192 58.14 -5.44 -37.53
CA GLN A 192 58.55 -5.53 -38.94
C GLN A 192 57.39 -5.22 -39.87
N LYS A 193 56.21 -5.83 -39.66
CA LYS A 193 55.02 -5.52 -40.46
C LYS A 193 54.60 -4.06 -40.32
N ALA A 194 54.64 -3.48 -39.12
CA ALA A 194 54.27 -2.09 -38.86
C ALA A 194 55.15 -1.11 -39.66
N SER A 195 56.45 -1.39 -39.78
CA SER A 195 57.38 -0.56 -40.58
C SER A 195 57.09 -0.55 -42.09
N LEU A 196 56.28 -1.51 -42.58
CA LEU A 196 55.94 -1.69 -43.98
C LEU A 196 54.50 -1.25 -44.34
N LEU A 197 53.71 -0.80 -43.36
CA LEU A 197 52.32 -0.40 -43.59
C LEU A 197 52.24 0.92 -44.36
N ALA A 198 51.34 0.97 -45.34
CA ALA A 198 51.00 2.21 -46.01
C ALA A 198 50.06 3.06 -45.14
N MET A 199 50.14 4.39 -45.27
CA MET A 199 49.31 5.34 -44.52
C MET A 199 47.80 5.10 -44.68
N GLY A 200 47.35 4.67 -45.88
CA GLY A 200 45.94 4.33 -46.12
C GLY A 200 45.45 3.11 -45.31
N GLU A 201 46.32 2.15 -45.01
CA GLU A 201 45.97 1.00 -44.17
C GLU A 201 45.74 1.44 -42.71
N LEU A 202 46.49 2.44 -42.23
CA LEU A 202 46.32 2.99 -40.88
C LEU A 202 44.94 3.66 -40.71
N ASN A 203 44.43 4.35 -41.73
CA ASN A 203 43.12 4.99 -41.66
C ASN A 203 41.99 3.98 -41.45
N ARG A 204 42.04 2.82 -42.11
CA ARG A 204 41.04 1.75 -41.94
C ARG A 204 40.97 1.29 -40.48
N TYR A 205 42.12 1.04 -39.86
CA TYR A 205 42.18 0.59 -38.47
C TYR A 205 41.91 1.73 -37.48
N PHE A 206 42.22 2.97 -37.82
CA PHE A 206 41.82 4.15 -37.04
C PHE A 206 40.29 4.24 -36.92
N TYR A 207 39.56 4.06 -38.02
CA TYR A 207 38.09 4.05 -37.98
C TYR A 207 37.51 2.92 -37.15
N GLN A 208 38.13 1.75 -37.12
CA GLN A 208 37.72 0.67 -36.20
C GLN A 208 37.89 1.08 -34.73
N VAL A 209 38.93 1.85 -34.41
CA VAL A 209 39.12 2.41 -33.05
C VAL A 209 38.08 3.48 -32.75
N VAL A 210 37.84 4.43 -33.66
CA VAL A 210 36.80 5.46 -33.48
C VAL A 210 35.43 4.82 -33.32
N TYR A 211 35.07 3.87 -34.19
CA TYR A 211 33.85 3.08 -34.09
C TYR A 211 33.71 2.41 -32.72
N SER A 212 34.80 1.87 -32.17
CA SER A 212 34.83 1.30 -30.82
C SER A 212 34.55 2.33 -29.71
N CYS A 213 34.87 3.61 -29.94
CA CYS A 213 34.62 4.70 -28.99
C CYS A 213 33.19 5.23 -29.04
N LEU A 214 32.46 5.02 -30.15
CA LEU A 214 31.07 5.47 -30.28
C LEU A 214 30.07 4.61 -29.50
N GLU A 215 30.51 3.45 -29.00
CA GLU A 215 29.75 2.54 -28.11
C GLU A 215 28.38 2.12 -28.69
N TRP A 216 28.30 2.03 -30.01
CA TRP A 216 27.09 1.65 -30.76
C TRP A 216 27.27 0.34 -31.55
N ASP A 217 26.16 -0.21 -32.04
CA ASP A 217 26.09 -1.45 -32.83
C ASP A 217 25.57 -1.22 -34.26
N LYS A 218 25.80 -0.01 -34.80
CA LYS A 218 25.30 0.39 -36.11
C LYS A 218 26.01 -0.33 -37.25
N LYS A 219 25.24 -0.87 -38.18
CA LYS A 219 25.77 -1.43 -39.43
C LYS A 219 26.07 -0.30 -40.42
N GLN A 220 27.02 -0.56 -41.31
CA GLN A 220 27.26 0.30 -42.47
C GLN A 220 25.95 0.46 -43.25
N TYR A 221 25.54 1.71 -43.46
CA TYR A 221 24.36 2.08 -44.22
C TYR A 221 24.53 1.72 -45.71
N VAL A 222 25.72 1.99 -46.25
CA VAL A 222 26.11 1.63 -47.61
C VAL A 222 27.17 0.53 -47.53
N PRO A 223 26.93 -0.68 -48.10
CA PRO A 223 27.91 -1.76 -48.09
C PRO A 223 29.27 -1.32 -48.66
N GLY A 224 30.34 -1.52 -47.89
CA GLY A 224 31.71 -1.19 -48.31
C GLY A 224 32.14 0.25 -48.05
N PHE A 225 31.26 1.09 -47.49
CA PHE A 225 31.59 2.44 -47.04
C PHE A 225 31.34 2.56 -45.54
N GLU A 226 32.20 3.31 -44.84
CA GLU A 226 32.05 3.57 -43.40
C GLU A 226 31.07 4.74 -43.17
N ILE A 227 29.83 4.54 -43.60
CA ILE A 227 28.72 5.50 -43.51
C ILE A 227 27.66 4.93 -42.58
N TYR A 228 27.20 5.73 -41.61
CA TYR A 228 26.24 5.30 -40.60
C TYR A 228 25.11 6.32 -40.48
N GLU A 229 23.85 5.89 -40.44
CA GLU A 229 22.73 6.76 -40.07
C GLU A 229 22.94 7.26 -38.63
N HIS A 230 22.68 8.54 -38.37
CA HIS A 230 22.95 9.16 -37.08
C HIS A 230 21.78 10.02 -36.58
N ASP A 231 21.51 9.89 -35.28
CA ASP A 231 20.47 10.66 -34.58
C ASP A 231 21.16 11.66 -33.67
N LEU A 232 21.26 12.91 -34.13
CA LEU A 232 21.91 13.98 -33.39
C LEU A 232 20.88 14.75 -32.57
N ASN A 233 21.10 14.87 -31.27
CA ASN A 233 20.24 15.72 -30.44
C ASN A 233 20.48 17.19 -30.77
N TRP A 234 19.45 17.90 -31.22
CA TRP A 234 19.46 19.36 -31.32
C TRP A 234 19.38 19.95 -29.91
N ASP A 235 20.52 20.38 -29.39
CA ASP A 235 20.72 20.73 -27.98
C ASP A 235 19.79 21.84 -27.48
N SER A 236 19.61 22.91 -28.26
CA SER A 236 18.73 24.03 -27.88
C SER A 236 17.23 23.69 -27.88
N HIS A 237 16.84 22.64 -28.60
CA HIS A 237 15.43 22.23 -28.77
C HIS A 237 15.08 20.90 -28.09
N ASN A 238 16.06 20.20 -27.49
CA ASN A 238 15.89 18.91 -26.81
C ASN A 238 15.21 17.83 -27.66
N ILE A 239 15.48 17.79 -28.97
CA ILE A 239 14.93 16.79 -29.88
C ILE A 239 15.96 16.36 -30.91
N PHE A 240 15.95 15.09 -31.28
CA PHE A 240 16.87 14.59 -32.30
C PHE A 240 16.51 15.08 -33.72
N ARG A 241 17.54 15.12 -34.56
CA ARG A 241 17.50 15.29 -36.02
C ARG A 241 18.20 14.10 -36.67
N GLU A 242 17.84 13.79 -37.90
CA GLU A 242 18.36 12.62 -38.62
C GLU A 242 19.45 13.06 -39.59
N GLY A 243 20.57 12.35 -39.61
CA GLY A 243 21.72 12.67 -40.46
C GLY A 243 22.58 11.44 -40.74
N TYR A 244 23.78 11.69 -41.22
CA TYR A 244 24.77 10.65 -41.48
C TYR A 244 26.10 10.98 -40.81
N LEU A 245 26.80 9.95 -40.34
CA LEU A 245 28.19 10.00 -39.90
C LEU A 245 29.07 9.24 -40.90
N PHE A 246 30.08 9.91 -41.43
CA PHE A 246 31.05 9.39 -42.38
C PHE A 246 32.40 9.21 -41.70
N MET A 247 32.99 8.04 -41.83
CA MET A 247 34.39 7.79 -41.50
C MET A 247 35.17 7.57 -42.81
N GLY A 248 35.38 8.65 -43.55
CA GLY A 248 35.80 8.59 -44.95
C GLY A 248 36.08 9.97 -45.53
N LEU A 249 36.27 10.04 -46.84
CA LEU A 249 36.51 11.33 -47.51
C LEU A 249 35.18 12.08 -47.75
N PRO A 250 35.16 13.43 -47.74
CA PRO A 250 33.94 14.22 -47.91
C PRO A 250 33.18 13.98 -49.22
N GLY A 251 33.88 13.57 -50.28
CA GLY A 251 33.29 13.24 -51.58
C GLY A 251 32.30 12.07 -51.54
N GLU A 252 32.31 11.26 -50.48
CA GLU A 252 31.41 10.12 -50.30
C GLU A 252 29.98 10.53 -49.95
N ARG A 253 29.69 11.81 -49.65
CA ARG A 253 28.33 12.30 -49.35
C ARG A 253 27.31 11.90 -50.42
N SER A 254 27.68 11.94 -51.70
CA SER A 254 26.78 11.61 -52.82
C SER A 254 26.31 10.14 -52.81
N THR A 255 27.01 9.27 -52.10
CA THR A 255 26.68 7.83 -51.99
C THR A 255 25.59 7.55 -50.95
N ALA A 256 25.34 8.47 -50.01
CA ALA A 256 24.28 8.35 -49.01
C ALA A 256 22.99 9.02 -49.49
N GLN A 257 21.96 8.22 -49.78
CA GLN A 257 20.63 8.68 -50.19
C GLN A 257 19.56 7.99 -49.35
N PRO A 258 18.45 8.68 -48.99
CA PRO A 258 18.10 10.05 -49.35
C PRO A 258 18.88 11.11 -48.56
N GLU A 259 18.83 12.37 -49.00
CA GLU A 259 19.39 13.49 -48.21
C GLU A 259 18.72 13.63 -46.84
N ARG A 260 19.49 14.06 -45.83
CA ARG A 260 19.11 14.15 -44.42
C ARG A 260 19.47 15.52 -43.84
N ASP A 261 19.13 15.79 -42.58
CA ASP A 261 19.28 17.12 -41.98
C ASP A 261 20.74 17.56 -41.83
N PHE A 262 21.68 16.63 -41.60
CA PHE A 262 23.09 16.96 -41.37
C PHE A 262 24.06 15.83 -41.75
N TYR A 263 25.34 16.18 -41.85
CA TYR A 263 26.44 15.29 -42.24
C TYR A 263 27.65 15.52 -41.33
N ILE A 264 28.03 14.51 -40.53
CA ILE A 264 29.23 14.53 -39.68
C ILE A 264 30.33 13.73 -40.36
N HIS A 265 31.52 14.30 -40.49
CA HIS A 265 32.68 13.65 -41.10
C HIS A 265 33.80 13.49 -40.09
N VAL A 266 34.19 12.25 -39.78
CA VAL A 266 35.45 11.94 -39.10
C VAL A 266 36.51 11.77 -40.18
N MET A 267 37.39 12.77 -40.29
CA MET A 267 38.38 12.85 -41.36
C MET A 267 39.52 11.86 -41.12
N PRO A 268 40.08 11.24 -42.18
CA PRO A 268 41.19 10.33 -41.97
C PRO A 268 42.42 11.11 -41.44
N PRO A 269 43.20 10.55 -40.52
CA PRO A 269 44.36 11.25 -39.96
C PRO A 269 45.62 11.20 -40.84
N TYR A 270 45.70 10.29 -41.83
CA TYR A 270 46.91 10.10 -42.63
C TYR A 270 46.65 10.17 -44.15
N GLY A 271 47.56 10.77 -44.91
CA GLY A 271 47.56 10.73 -46.39
C GLY A 271 46.52 11.60 -47.10
N ASN A 272 46.04 12.67 -46.47
CA ASN A 272 44.90 13.48 -46.95
C ASN A 272 45.24 14.88 -47.43
N ASP A 273 46.49 15.15 -47.78
CA ASP A 273 46.97 16.51 -48.06
C ASP A 273 46.22 17.21 -49.23
N ASN A 274 45.48 16.44 -50.04
CA ASN A 274 44.69 16.92 -51.19
C ASN A 274 43.17 16.67 -51.07
N ALA A 275 42.64 16.30 -49.89
CA ALA A 275 41.22 16.04 -49.72
C ALA A 275 40.39 17.34 -49.73
N THR A 276 39.66 17.60 -50.80
CA THR A 276 38.77 18.76 -50.93
C THR A 276 37.50 18.57 -50.07
N ARG A 277 37.24 19.52 -49.15
CA ARG A 277 35.96 19.62 -48.42
C ARG A 277 34.93 20.36 -49.27
N ASN A 278 33.64 20.05 -49.08
CA ASN A 278 32.57 20.84 -49.66
C ASN A 278 32.24 22.08 -48.80
N ASP A 279 32.50 21.99 -47.48
CA ASP A 279 32.23 23.03 -46.48
C ASP A 279 30.78 23.59 -46.57
N LYS A 280 29.79 22.69 -46.74
CA LYS A 280 28.37 23.08 -46.72
C LYS A 280 27.90 23.40 -45.30
N GLU A 281 26.83 24.18 -45.18
CA GLU A 281 26.32 24.66 -43.89
C GLU A 281 25.72 23.57 -43.00
N ASP A 282 25.45 22.38 -43.56
CA ASP A 282 24.94 21.17 -42.91
C ASP A 282 26.04 20.14 -42.59
N GLU A 283 27.32 20.48 -42.82
CA GLU A 283 28.47 19.59 -42.66
C GLU A 283 29.37 20.01 -41.48
N VAL A 284 29.71 19.05 -40.63
CA VAL A 284 30.68 19.22 -39.53
C VAL A 284 31.81 18.23 -39.70
N TYR A 285 33.05 18.70 -39.63
CA TYR A 285 34.24 17.87 -39.84
C TYR A 285 35.09 17.76 -38.57
N PHE A 286 35.42 16.55 -38.17
CA PHE A 286 36.30 16.23 -37.06
C PHE A 286 37.66 15.77 -37.57
N TYR A 287 38.71 16.51 -37.21
CA TYR A 287 40.09 16.23 -37.57
C TYR A 287 40.86 15.73 -36.34
N PHE A 288 41.30 14.47 -36.39
CA PHE A 288 42.14 13.92 -35.33
C PHE A 288 43.58 14.45 -35.43
N LYS A 289 44.12 14.94 -34.32
CA LYS A 289 45.51 15.36 -34.16
C LYS A 289 46.30 14.20 -33.56
N SER A 290 46.95 13.43 -34.45
CA SER A 290 47.82 12.33 -34.04
C SER A 290 49.10 12.85 -33.38
N ASN A 291 49.60 12.11 -32.40
CA ASN A 291 50.95 12.27 -31.84
C ASN A 291 51.77 10.99 -32.11
N ASP A 292 53.08 11.06 -31.87
CA ASP A 292 53.99 9.95 -32.19
C ASP A 292 53.61 8.64 -31.48
N GLU A 293 53.25 8.71 -30.20
CA GLU A 293 52.84 7.55 -29.40
C GLU A 293 51.57 6.88 -29.93
N PHE A 294 50.55 7.67 -30.30
CA PHE A 294 49.32 7.16 -30.88
C PHE A 294 49.58 6.57 -32.26
N HIS A 295 50.40 7.23 -33.08
CA HIS A 295 50.78 6.74 -34.40
C HIS A 295 51.52 5.40 -34.33
N GLU A 296 52.50 5.27 -33.43
CA GLU A 296 53.23 4.02 -33.22
C GLU A 296 52.29 2.90 -32.74
N THR A 297 51.46 3.19 -31.73
CA THR A 297 50.51 2.22 -31.19
C THR A 297 49.49 1.77 -32.24
N LEU A 298 48.99 2.70 -33.06
CA LEU A 298 48.08 2.41 -34.16
C LEU A 298 48.76 1.58 -35.26
N SER A 299 50.03 1.84 -35.55
CA SER A 299 50.80 1.08 -36.53
C SER A 299 51.02 -0.36 -36.09
N LEU A 300 51.37 -0.58 -34.82
CA LEU A 300 51.45 -1.91 -34.22
C LEU A 300 50.09 -2.61 -34.21
N TYR A 301 49.01 -1.90 -33.89
CA TYR A 301 47.64 -2.44 -33.90
C TYR A 301 47.23 -2.89 -35.31
N SER A 302 47.49 -2.04 -36.30
CA SER A 302 47.22 -2.31 -37.71
C SER A 302 48.01 -3.51 -38.21
N ALA A 303 49.30 -3.59 -37.85
CA ALA A 303 50.17 -4.71 -38.20
C ALA A 303 49.73 -6.02 -37.57
N ALA A 304 49.35 -6.01 -36.28
CA ALA A 304 48.85 -7.18 -35.59
C ALA A 304 47.55 -7.70 -36.22
N ASN A 305 46.60 -6.83 -36.58
CA ASN A 305 45.38 -7.26 -37.27
C ASN A 305 45.64 -7.74 -38.69
N SER A 306 46.56 -7.10 -39.42
CA SER A 306 46.97 -7.53 -40.75
C SER A 306 47.57 -8.94 -40.71
N LEU A 307 48.51 -9.20 -39.78
CA LEU A 307 49.12 -10.51 -39.59
C LEU A 307 48.11 -11.56 -39.12
N ALA A 308 47.19 -11.21 -38.22
CA ALA A 308 46.11 -12.09 -37.80
C ALA A 308 45.19 -12.48 -38.97
N GLY A 309 44.95 -11.56 -39.92
CA GLY A 309 44.11 -11.81 -41.09
C GLY A 309 44.67 -12.87 -42.05
N ILE A 310 45.98 -13.08 -42.05
CA ILE A 310 46.70 -14.02 -42.93
C ILE A 310 47.29 -15.23 -42.21
N SER A 311 47.07 -15.33 -40.89
CA SER A 311 47.58 -16.44 -40.06
C SER A 311 46.46 -17.40 -39.69
N GLU A 312 46.82 -18.62 -39.27
CA GLU A 312 45.89 -19.65 -38.80
C GLU A 312 46.30 -20.19 -37.42
N GLY A 313 45.39 -20.90 -36.76
CA GLY A 313 45.63 -21.55 -35.47
C GLY A 313 46.21 -20.63 -34.39
N LYS A 314 47.22 -21.13 -33.68
CA LYS A 314 47.83 -20.44 -32.52
C LYS A 314 48.51 -19.11 -32.87
N ASP A 315 49.02 -18.96 -34.09
CA ASP A 315 49.64 -17.71 -34.56
C ASP A 315 48.59 -16.61 -34.69
N LYS A 316 47.43 -16.94 -35.30
CA LYS A 316 46.28 -16.02 -35.41
C LYS A 316 45.80 -15.55 -34.04
N GLU A 317 45.62 -16.49 -33.10
CA GLU A 317 45.19 -16.18 -31.74
C GLU A 317 46.19 -15.26 -31.02
N SER A 318 47.49 -15.50 -31.20
CA SER A 318 48.56 -14.69 -30.60
C SER A 318 48.56 -13.25 -31.13
N TYR A 319 48.41 -13.07 -32.45
CA TYR A 319 48.29 -11.73 -33.05
C TYR A 319 47.00 -11.00 -32.63
N LEU A 320 45.86 -11.69 -32.58
CA LEU A 320 44.59 -11.11 -32.11
C LEU A 320 44.64 -10.69 -30.64
N ALA A 321 45.27 -11.49 -29.79
CA ALA A 321 45.47 -11.14 -28.37
C ALA A 321 46.28 -9.84 -28.23
N LYS A 322 47.37 -9.70 -28.98
CA LYS A 322 48.18 -8.46 -29.01
C LYS A 322 47.40 -7.28 -29.59
N ALA A 323 46.67 -7.47 -30.70
CA ALA A 323 45.79 -6.46 -31.27
C ALA A 323 44.73 -5.97 -30.26
N GLY A 324 44.15 -6.88 -29.47
CA GLY A 324 43.19 -6.53 -28.42
C GLY A 324 43.77 -5.64 -27.32
N LEU A 325 45.02 -5.89 -26.90
CA LEU A 325 45.71 -5.05 -25.91
C LEU A 325 46.00 -3.65 -26.48
N LEU A 326 46.46 -3.57 -27.73
CA LEU A 326 46.74 -2.30 -28.41
C LEU A 326 45.46 -1.50 -28.63
N ARG A 327 44.36 -2.15 -29.04
CA ARG A 327 43.04 -1.50 -29.18
C ARG A 327 42.58 -0.86 -27.88
N LYS A 328 42.71 -1.55 -26.74
CA LYS A 328 42.35 -1.01 -25.42
C LYS A 328 43.14 0.27 -25.09
N LYS A 329 44.44 0.30 -25.41
CA LYS A 329 45.27 1.51 -25.24
C LYS A 329 44.79 2.66 -26.12
N LEU A 330 44.51 2.39 -27.40
CA LEU A 330 44.05 3.40 -28.37
C LEU A 330 42.68 3.99 -27.99
N VAL A 331 41.71 3.14 -27.63
CA VAL A 331 40.38 3.59 -27.18
C VAL A 331 40.51 4.43 -25.90
N LYS A 332 41.32 3.97 -24.93
CA LYS A 332 41.59 4.74 -23.71
C LYS A 332 42.17 6.12 -24.03
N TYR A 333 43.16 6.18 -24.92
CA TYR A 333 43.77 7.45 -25.34
C TYR A 333 42.75 8.40 -25.96
N LEU A 334 41.91 7.94 -26.90
CA LEU A 334 40.89 8.79 -27.51
C LEU A 334 39.86 9.27 -26.48
N SER A 335 39.39 8.40 -25.60
CA SER A 335 38.41 8.76 -24.57
C SER A 335 38.93 9.78 -23.55
N GLU A 336 40.21 9.66 -23.15
CA GLU A 336 40.87 10.56 -22.19
C GLU A 336 41.23 11.92 -22.82
N ASN A 337 41.58 11.93 -24.12
CA ASN A 337 42.08 13.12 -24.80
C ASN A 337 41.09 13.77 -25.79
N LYS A 338 39.85 13.25 -25.92
CA LYS A 338 38.84 13.67 -26.92
C LYS A 338 38.67 15.18 -27.09
N ASN A 339 38.78 15.95 -26.02
CA ASN A 339 38.62 17.41 -26.05
C ASN A 339 39.77 18.15 -26.71
N THR A 340 40.97 17.57 -26.69
CA THR A 340 42.20 18.23 -27.12
C THR A 340 42.78 17.60 -28.39
N CYS A 341 42.54 16.31 -28.64
CA CYS A 341 43.03 15.59 -29.80
C CYS A 341 42.15 15.70 -31.05
N PHE A 342 41.06 16.46 -31.01
CA PHE A 342 40.23 16.77 -32.17
C PHE A 342 40.12 18.27 -32.41
N ASP A 343 40.25 18.67 -33.68
CA ASP A 343 39.79 19.95 -34.18
C ASP A 343 38.45 19.75 -34.89
N VAL A 344 37.54 20.70 -34.73
CA VAL A 344 36.23 20.74 -35.39
C VAL A 344 36.27 21.85 -36.44
N VAL A 345 35.90 21.52 -37.66
CA VAL A 345 35.71 22.50 -38.74
C VAL A 345 34.23 22.59 -39.06
N TYR A 346 33.70 23.81 -38.97
CA TYR A 346 32.34 24.16 -39.34
C TYR A 346 32.33 25.53 -40.01
N ASN A 347 31.57 25.68 -41.11
CA ASN A 347 31.47 26.93 -41.87
C ASN A 347 32.83 27.58 -42.18
N LYS A 348 33.80 26.76 -42.62
CA LYS A 348 35.18 27.14 -42.99
C LYS A 348 36.07 27.63 -41.83
N GLU A 349 35.57 27.66 -40.61
CA GLU A 349 36.38 27.96 -39.43
C GLU A 349 36.86 26.67 -38.75
N ARG A 350 38.09 26.67 -38.24
CA ARG A 350 38.68 25.55 -37.49
C ARG A 350 38.90 25.97 -36.05
N HIS A 351 38.32 25.22 -35.12
CA HIS A 351 38.48 25.41 -33.68
C HIS A 351 38.83 24.08 -33.02
N GLN A 352 39.50 24.10 -31.87
CA GLN A 352 39.67 22.87 -31.09
C GLN A 352 38.32 22.43 -30.51
N LEU A 353 38.09 21.13 -30.34
CA LEU A 353 36.80 20.62 -29.85
C LEU A 353 36.36 21.28 -28.53
N ILE A 354 37.29 21.49 -27.59
CA ILE A 354 36.99 22.15 -26.30
C ILE A 354 36.51 23.61 -26.46
N GLU A 355 36.98 24.32 -27.49
CA GLU A 355 36.59 25.72 -27.78
C GLU A 355 35.15 25.79 -28.28
N ILE A 356 34.69 24.77 -29.02
CA ILE A 356 33.29 24.65 -29.46
C ILE A 356 32.35 24.43 -28.27
N LEU A 357 32.77 23.61 -27.30
CA LEU A 357 31.91 23.27 -26.15
C LEU A 357 31.63 24.45 -25.20
N LYS A 358 32.43 25.54 -25.24
CA LYS A 358 32.20 26.82 -24.51
C LYS A 358 31.68 26.66 -23.06
N GLY A 359 32.31 25.79 -22.27
CA GLY A 359 31.95 25.56 -20.85
C GLY A 359 30.81 24.55 -20.62
N ARG A 360 30.20 23.98 -21.67
CA ARG A 360 29.27 22.84 -21.60
C ARG A 360 29.99 21.48 -21.54
N TYR A 361 31.28 21.49 -21.26
CA TYR A 361 32.06 20.27 -21.07
C TYR A 361 31.58 19.51 -19.84
N ASN A 362 31.36 18.21 -19.98
CA ASN A 362 31.05 17.30 -18.88
C ASN A 362 32.05 16.15 -18.88
N ARG A 363 32.68 15.89 -17.72
CA ARG A 363 33.68 14.82 -17.56
C ARG A 363 33.08 13.43 -17.73
N ASP A 364 31.80 13.28 -17.39
CA ASP A 364 31.08 12.00 -17.46
C ASP A 364 30.57 11.69 -18.88
N TYR A 365 30.71 12.62 -19.83
CA TYR A 365 30.32 12.36 -21.21
C TYR A 365 31.23 11.33 -21.88
N THR A 366 30.57 10.38 -22.55
CA THR A 366 31.23 9.43 -23.43
C THR A 366 31.89 10.16 -24.60
N PHE A 367 32.69 9.43 -25.37
CA PHE A 367 33.26 9.96 -26.61
C PHE A 367 32.15 10.42 -27.57
N ASN A 368 31.12 9.59 -27.78
CA ASN A 368 29.99 9.93 -28.63
C ASN A 368 29.23 11.18 -28.15
N ASP A 369 28.89 11.26 -26.86
CA ASP A 369 28.15 12.42 -26.31
C ASP A 369 28.89 13.74 -26.54
N THR A 370 30.22 13.72 -26.44
CA THR A 370 31.07 14.90 -26.62
C THR A 370 31.11 15.33 -28.09
N MET A 371 31.26 14.38 -29.00
CA MET A 371 31.25 14.62 -30.45
C MET A 371 29.89 15.13 -30.92
N ASP A 372 28.82 14.49 -30.44
CA ASP A 372 27.44 14.89 -30.74
C ASP A 372 27.14 16.29 -30.21
N LEU A 373 27.51 16.61 -28.98
CA LEU A 373 27.32 17.97 -28.46
C LEU A 373 28.08 19.00 -29.31
N ALA A 374 29.34 18.74 -29.66
CA ALA A 374 30.12 19.65 -30.50
C ALA A 374 29.47 19.85 -31.88
N ALA A 375 29.01 18.77 -32.52
CA ALA A 375 28.30 18.82 -33.80
C ALA A 375 26.97 19.59 -33.68
N SER A 376 26.19 19.33 -32.63
CA SER A 376 24.92 20.04 -32.40
C SER A 376 25.12 21.53 -32.18
N LEU A 377 26.17 21.95 -31.46
CA LEU A 377 26.46 23.36 -31.22
C LEU A 377 26.90 24.06 -32.52
N CYS A 378 27.62 23.37 -33.39
CA CYS A 378 27.96 23.89 -34.72
C CYS A 378 26.70 24.05 -35.58
N LEU A 379 25.84 23.03 -35.61
CA LEU A 379 24.66 22.98 -36.47
C LEU A 379 23.45 23.78 -35.95
N ASP A 380 23.50 24.31 -34.73
CA ASP A 380 22.37 24.97 -34.06
C ASP A 380 21.76 26.10 -34.92
N GLY A 381 22.60 27.01 -35.41
CA GLY A 381 22.16 28.12 -36.26
C GLY A 381 21.66 27.68 -37.65
N TYR A 382 22.18 26.55 -38.17
CA TYR A 382 21.66 25.96 -39.41
C TYR A 382 20.27 25.38 -39.18
N PHE A 383 20.08 24.60 -38.11
CA PHE A 383 18.77 24.05 -37.74
C PHE A 383 17.73 25.14 -37.46
N ASP A 384 18.08 26.21 -36.75
CA ASP A 384 17.20 27.37 -36.56
C ASP A 384 16.75 27.99 -37.88
N ARG A 385 17.63 28.05 -38.89
CA ARG A 385 17.29 28.62 -40.20
C ARG A 385 16.33 27.73 -40.99
N ILE A 386 16.52 26.41 -40.97
CA ILE A 386 15.65 25.48 -41.71
C ILE A 386 14.38 25.08 -40.93
N TYR A 387 14.38 25.28 -39.61
CA TYR A 387 13.28 24.97 -38.68
C TYR A 387 12.96 26.16 -37.73
N PRO A 388 12.67 27.37 -38.24
CA PRO A 388 12.65 28.61 -37.45
C PRO A 388 11.58 28.70 -36.37
N GLU A 389 10.48 27.93 -36.51
CA GLU A 389 9.38 27.97 -35.56
C GLU A 389 9.20 26.66 -34.79
N PHE A 390 10.15 25.72 -34.91
CA PHE A 390 10.06 24.39 -34.32
C PHE A 390 9.94 24.44 -32.79
N PRO A 391 9.18 23.53 -32.15
CA PRO A 391 9.00 23.51 -30.70
C PRO A 391 10.28 23.17 -29.95
N VAL A 392 10.53 23.93 -28.87
CA VAL A 392 11.55 23.60 -27.87
C VAL A 392 10.93 22.62 -26.88
N MET A 393 11.43 21.38 -26.89
CA MET A 393 10.89 20.32 -26.05
C MET A 393 11.33 20.51 -24.59
N LYS A 394 10.38 20.42 -23.65
CA LYS A 394 10.63 20.46 -22.19
C LYS A 394 11.17 19.15 -21.63
N THR A 395 11.26 18.13 -22.47
CA THR A 395 11.87 16.82 -22.17
C THR A 395 12.68 16.36 -23.39
N LYS A 396 13.76 15.61 -23.17
CA LYS A 396 14.63 15.14 -24.25
C LYS A 396 13.93 14.06 -25.08
N ILE A 397 13.70 14.36 -26.35
CA ILE A 397 13.11 13.45 -27.33
C ILE A 397 14.21 12.75 -28.12
N THR A 398 14.19 11.43 -28.07
CA THR A 398 15.06 10.53 -28.82
C THR A 398 14.20 9.62 -29.68
N ARG A 399 14.78 8.99 -30.72
CA ARG A 399 14.04 8.03 -31.56
C ARG A 399 13.36 6.93 -30.73
N LYS A 400 14.03 6.45 -29.67
CA LYS A 400 13.54 5.37 -28.80
C LYS A 400 12.32 5.76 -27.97
N ASN A 401 12.26 7.00 -27.47
CA ASN A 401 11.21 7.44 -26.54
C ASN A 401 10.11 8.29 -27.20
N MET A 402 10.26 8.64 -28.48
CA MET A 402 9.38 9.57 -29.18
C MET A 402 7.91 9.13 -29.18
N ALA A 403 7.64 7.87 -29.54
CA ALA A 403 6.28 7.33 -29.61
C ALA A 403 5.60 7.30 -28.23
N ASP A 404 6.32 6.90 -27.19
CA ASP A 404 5.81 6.86 -25.82
C ASP A 404 5.49 8.26 -25.29
N ASN A 405 6.35 9.25 -25.57
CA ASN A 405 6.10 10.65 -25.23
C ASN A 405 4.85 11.20 -25.94
N ALA A 406 4.68 10.90 -27.22
CA ALA A 406 3.49 11.31 -27.98
C ALA A 406 2.22 10.65 -27.40
N ARG A 407 2.23 9.34 -27.14
CA ARG A 407 1.09 8.62 -26.54
C ARG A 407 0.70 9.20 -25.19
N ALA A 408 1.68 9.47 -24.32
CA ALA A 408 1.44 10.07 -23.00
C ALA A 408 0.74 11.43 -23.14
N ALA A 409 1.18 12.26 -24.08
CA ALA A 409 0.57 13.56 -24.38
C ALA A 409 -0.89 13.42 -24.85
N PHE A 410 -1.19 12.46 -25.71
CA PHE A 410 -2.55 12.24 -26.22
C PHE A 410 -3.51 11.79 -25.10
N ASP A 411 -3.04 10.88 -24.24
CA ASP A 411 -3.79 10.35 -23.10
C ASP A 411 -4.13 11.41 -22.06
N HIS A 412 -3.38 12.51 -22.00
CA HIS A 412 -3.65 13.64 -21.13
C HIS A 412 -5.05 14.22 -21.38
N PHE A 413 -5.50 14.29 -22.63
CA PHE A 413 -6.81 14.83 -23.01
C PHE A 413 -7.97 13.96 -22.54
N ALA A 414 -7.72 12.68 -22.23
CA ALA A 414 -8.67 11.75 -21.63
C ALA A 414 -8.65 11.73 -20.08
N GLY A 415 -7.87 12.63 -19.46
CA GLY A 415 -7.73 12.74 -18.01
C GLY A 415 -6.56 11.95 -17.41
N ARG A 416 -5.75 11.24 -18.21
CA ARG A 416 -4.56 10.52 -17.74
C ARG A 416 -3.36 11.48 -17.63
N LYS A 417 -3.32 12.25 -16.54
CA LYS A 417 -2.29 13.26 -16.30
C LYS A 417 -1.02 12.63 -15.72
N THR A 418 0.12 12.84 -16.37
CA THR A 418 1.46 12.45 -15.90
C THR A 418 2.43 13.61 -16.09
N GLN A 419 3.56 13.62 -15.38
CA GLN A 419 4.58 14.66 -15.57
C GLN A 419 5.10 14.68 -17.02
N GLN A 420 5.31 13.51 -17.61
CA GLN A 420 5.74 13.36 -19.00
C GLN A 420 4.72 13.99 -19.96
N SER A 421 3.43 13.73 -19.78
CA SER A 421 2.39 14.29 -20.65
C SER A 421 2.25 15.80 -20.49
N ALA A 422 2.39 16.32 -19.27
CA ALA A 422 2.41 17.76 -19.01
C ALA A 422 3.60 18.46 -19.71
N LEU A 423 4.81 17.92 -19.62
CA LEU A 423 5.99 18.47 -20.30
C LEU A 423 5.81 18.49 -21.83
N MET A 424 5.20 17.45 -22.40
CA MET A 424 4.89 17.41 -23.82
C MET A 424 3.89 18.52 -24.21
N LEU A 425 2.78 18.66 -23.49
CA LEU A 425 1.81 19.72 -23.78
C LEU A 425 2.40 21.13 -23.61
N GLN A 426 3.26 21.35 -22.62
CA GLN A 426 3.99 22.61 -22.41
C GLN A 426 4.95 22.92 -23.57
N SER A 427 5.55 21.89 -24.18
CA SER A 427 6.45 22.07 -25.35
C SER A 427 5.72 22.68 -26.55
N PHE A 428 4.41 22.41 -26.68
CA PHE A 428 3.54 23.02 -27.68
C PHE A 428 2.77 24.23 -27.14
N GLY A 429 3.01 24.69 -25.92
CA GLY A 429 2.34 25.86 -25.33
C GLY A 429 0.83 25.72 -25.14
N VAL A 430 0.28 24.49 -25.15
CA VAL A 430 -1.16 24.24 -25.03
C VAL A 430 -1.62 24.01 -23.58
N LEU A 431 -0.70 24.07 -22.62
CA LEU A 431 -0.96 23.88 -21.19
C LEU A 431 -0.46 25.09 -20.39
N ASP A 432 -1.38 25.76 -19.70
CA ASP A 432 -1.13 26.88 -18.79
C ASP A 432 -1.48 26.44 -17.36
N GLY A 433 -0.44 26.19 -16.55
CA GLY A 433 -0.57 25.51 -15.26
C GLY A 433 -1.16 24.10 -15.45
N GLU A 434 -2.38 23.89 -14.93
CA GLU A 434 -3.15 22.64 -15.05
C GLU A 434 -4.25 22.70 -16.12
N LYS A 435 -4.42 23.85 -16.79
CA LYS A 435 -5.52 24.10 -17.73
C LYS A 435 -5.01 24.02 -19.16
N ILE A 436 -5.69 23.23 -19.97
CA ILE A 436 -5.46 23.16 -21.42
C ILE A 436 -6.01 24.44 -22.04
N ARG A 437 -5.16 25.20 -22.73
CA ARG A 437 -5.47 26.47 -23.39
C ARG A 437 -4.83 26.52 -24.78
N PRO A 438 -5.50 25.98 -25.82
CA PRO A 438 -4.95 26.02 -27.18
C PRO A 438 -4.77 27.44 -27.71
N GLU A 439 -5.57 28.41 -27.27
CA GLU A 439 -5.47 29.80 -27.72
C GLU A 439 -4.17 30.49 -27.28
N GLY A 440 -3.55 30.00 -26.20
CA GLY A 440 -2.24 30.47 -25.74
C GLY A 440 -1.07 29.92 -26.56
N SER A 441 -1.32 28.91 -27.40
CA SER A 441 -0.30 28.27 -28.23
C SER A 441 -0.25 28.91 -29.61
N LYS A 442 0.93 29.38 -30.04
CA LYS A 442 1.15 29.81 -31.44
C LYS A 442 0.83 28.70 -32.46
N TYR A 443 1.05 27.45 -32.07
CA TYR A 443 0.81 26.28 -32.93
C TYR A 443 -0.69 26.04 -33.09
N ALA A 444 -1.43 25.93 -31.99
CA ALA A 444 -2.87 25.68 -32.07
C ALA A 444 -3.65 26.88 -32.62
N ALA A 445 -3.27 28.11 -32.29
CA ALA A 445 -3.89 29.32 -32.82
C ALA A 445 -3.90 29.34 -34.36
N TYR A 446 -2.77 29.00 -35.01
CA TYR A 446 -2.68 28.93 -36.47
C TYR A 446 -3.70 27.95 -37.08
N TYR A 447 -3.79 26.73 -36.54
CA TYR A 447 -4.74 25.74 -37.07
C TYR A 447 -6.19 26.06 -36.69
N ILE A 448 -6.44 26.71 -35.55
CA ILE A 448 -7.77 27.22 -35.20
C ILE A 448 -8.25 28.21 -36.25
N ASP A 449 -7.39 29.14 -36.69
CA ASP A 449 -7.75 30.13 -37.71
C ASP A 449 -8.03 29.47 -39.07
N LEU A 450 -7.24 28.46 -39.45
CA LEU A 450 -7.52 27.64 -40.65
C LEU A 450 -8.88 26.95 -40.57
N VAL A 451 -9.21 26.29 -39.45
CA VAL A 451 -10.51 25.62 -39.26
C VAL A 451 -11.66 26.63 -39.23
N LYS A 452 -11.49 27.80 -38.61
CA LYS A 452 -12.51 28.87 -38.59
C LYS A 452 -12.81 29.42 -39.98
N ALA A 453 -11.81 29.50 -40.86
CA ALA A 453 -11.97 29.99 -42.24
C ALA A 453 -12.72 29.00 -43.16
N LEU A 454 -12.87 27.73 -42.78
CA LEU A 454 -13.57 26.73 -43.59
C LEU A 454 -15.07 27.08 -43.79
N PRO A 455 -15.69 26.73 -44.92
CA PRO A 455 -17.15 26.68 -45.01
C PRO A 455 -17.73 25.64 -44.03
N GLN A 456 -19.03 25.66 -43.76
CA GLN A 456 -19.64 24.82 -42.72
C GLN A 456 -19.43 23.30 -42.94
N GLN A 457 -19.36 22.85 -44.19
CA GLN A 457 -19.04 21.46 -44.57
C GLN A 457 -17.58 21.30 -45.06
N GLY A 458 -16.75 22.33 -44.89
CA GLY A 458 -15.35 22.31 -45.27
C GLY A 458 -14.51 21.48 -44.32
N VAL A 459 -13.46 20.87 -44.86
CA VAL A 459 -12.52 20.02 -44.13
C VAL A 459 -11.09 20.38 -44.50
N LEU A 460 -10.15 20.21 -43.56
CA LEU A 460 -8.71 20.23 -43.81
C LEU A 460 -8.20 18.79 -43.84
N ASN A 461 -7.93 18.27 -45.02
CA ASN A 461 -7.39 16.93 -45.19
C ASN A 461 -5.94 16.87 -44.71
N PHE A 462 -5.48 15.65 -44.45
CA PHE A 462 -4.08 15.41 -44.12
C PHE A 462 -3.12 16.03 -45.16
N SER A 463 -3.39 15.85 -46.45
CA SER A 463 -2.60 16.42 -47.55
C SER A 463 -2.59 17.95 -47.60
N ASP A 464 -3.59 18.60 -47.01
CA ASP A 464 -3.66 20.06 -46.95
C ASP A 464 -2.64 20.60 -45.93
N LEU A 465 -2.39 19.84 -44.85
CA LEU A 465 -1.59 20.24 -43.70
C LEU A 465 -0.14 19.75 -43.74
N PHE A 466 0.11 18.58 -44.34
CA PHE A 466 1.40 17.89 -44.27
C PHE A 466 2.07 17.75 -45.64
N GLU A 467 3.39 17.66 -45.63
CA GLU A 467 4.23 17.31 -46.77
C GLU A 467 5.28 16.26 -46.38
N GLN A 468 5.81 15.55 -47.38
CA GLN A 468 6.78 14.49 -47.15
C GLN A 468 8.18 15.05 -46.86
N GLN A 469 8.84 14.49 -45.85
CA GLN A 469 10.24 14.75 -45.50
C GLN A 469 11.03 13.44 -45.56
N GLY A 470 11.91 13.33 -46.56
CA GLY A 470 12.65 12.10 -46.80
C GLY A 470 11.74 10.91 -47.16
N LEU A 471 12.17 9.69 -46.84
CA LEU A 471 11.42 8.48 -47.19
C LEU A 471 10.28 8.15 -46.23
N TYR A 472 10.41 8.52 -44.95
CA TYR A 472 9.61 7.94 -43.85
C TYR A 472 8.79 8.96 -43.06
N TRP A 473 9.14 10.25 -43.15
CA TRP A 473 8.51 11.26 -42.31
C TRP A 473 7.58 12.17 -43.09
N GLN A 474 6.57 12.67 -42.39
CA GLN A 474 5.72 13.76 -42.83
C GLN A 474 5.81 14.86 -41.80
N ILE A 475 5.92 16.10 -42.28
CA ILE A 475 5.99 17.31 -41.46
C ILE A 475 4.87 18.25 -41.85
N ASP A 476 4.42 19.04 -40.89
CA ASP A 476 3.47 20.09 -41.19
C ASP A 476 4.12 21.21 -42.04
N LYS A 477 3.34 21.81 -42.95
CA LYS A 477 3.85 22.79 -43.92
C LYS A 477 4.28 24.13 -43.31
N LYS A 478 3.85 24.47 -42.10
CA LYS A 478 4.07 25.78 -41.47
C LYS A 478 5.23 25.75 -40.48
N PHE A 479 5.19 24.84 -39.52
CA PHE A 479 6.13 24.74 -38.41
C PHE A 479 7.15 23.63 -38.58
N ARG A 480 7.02 22.81 -39.63
CA ARG A 480 7.92 21.68 -39.95
C ARG A 480 7.98 20.62 -38.84
N ILE A 481 6.93 20.49 -38.04
CA ILE A 481 6.79 19.53 -36.94
C ILE A 481 6.44 18.16 -37.53
N TRP A 482 7.12 17.10 -37.06
CA TRP A 482 6.74 15.74 -37.44
C TRP A 482 5.29 15.46 -37.06
N HIS A 483 4.52 14.94 -38.02
CA HIS A 483 3.10 14.64 -37.88
C HIS A 483 2.77 13.86 -36.59
N ILE A 484 3.67 12.98 -36.11
CA ILE A 484 3.52 12.25 -34.84
C ILE A 484 3.21 13.14 -33.63
N PHE A 485 3.64 14.39 -33.60
CA PHE A 485 3.37 15.31 -32.49
C PHE A 485 2.16 16.22 -32.70
N THR A 486 1.72 16.41 -33.95
CA THR A 486 0.61 17.31 -34.26
C THR A 486 -0.73 16.96 -33.61
N PRO A 487 -1.06 15.70 -33.26
CA PRO A 487 -2.28 15.44 -32.49
C PRO A 487 -2.26 16.07 -31.10
N ILE A 488 -1.10 16.43 -30.52
CA ILE A 488 -1.06 17.23 -29.27
C ILE A 488 -1.77 18.56 -29.49
N VAL A 489 -1.50 19.19 -30.64
CA VAL A 489 -2.11 20.44 -31.07
C VAL A 489 -3.58 20.21 -31.42
N PHE A 490 -3.90 19.23 -32.26
CA PHE A 490 -5.29 19.02 -32.71
C PHE A 490 -6.21 18.52 -31.60
N LEU A 491 -5.77 17.62 -30.72
CA LEU A 491 -6.57 17.19 -29.57
C LEU A 491 -6.79 18.33 -28.58
N SER A 492 -5.86 19.29 -28.45
CA SER A 492 -6.11 20.50 -27.66
C SER A 492 -7.20 21.39 -28.26
N MET A 493 -7.26 21.47 -29.60
CA MET A 493 -8.33 22.17 -30.31
C MET A 493 -9.67 21.46 -30.14
N VAL A 494 -9.70 20.12 -30.24
CA VAL A 494 -10.89 19.31 -29.97
C VAL A 494 -11.35 19.49 -28.52
N TYR A 495 -10.41 19.44 -27.57
CA TYR A 495 -10.68 19.66 -26.15
C TYR A 495 -11.36 21.01 -25.90
N ALA A 496 -10.90 22.08 -26.55
CA ALA A 496 -11.52 23.39 -26.42
C ALA A 496 -12.76 23.61 -27.32
N GLY A 497 -13.12 22.62 -28.15
CA GLY A 497 -14.30 22.70 -29.02
C GLY A 497 -14.11 23.56 -30.27
N TYR A 498 -12.88 23.71 -30.77
CA TYR A 498 -12.59 24.43 -32.03
C TYR A 498 -12.59 23.55 -33.27
N ALA A 499 -12.39 22.24 -33.11
CA ALA A 499 -12.29 21.30 -34.23
C ALA A 499 -12.86 19.94 -33.85
N VAL A 500 -13.10 19.13 -34.88
CA VAL A 500 -13.38 17.68 -34.79
C VAL A 500 -12.32 16.98 -35.63
N ILE A 501 -11.76 15.89 -35.11
CA ILE A 501 -10.84 15.02 -35.87
C ILE A 501 -11.66 13.86 -36.41
N THR A 502 -11.65 13.65 -37.73
CA THR A 502 -12.19 12.44 -38.35
C THR A 502 -11.05 11.49 -38.65
N LEU A 503 -11.13 10.27 -38.13
CA LEU A 503 -10.14 9.21 -38.36
C LEU A 503 -10.35 8.52 -39.72
N LYS A 504 -9.35 7.77 -40.18
CA LYS A 504 -9.42 7.04 -41.46
C LYS A 504 -10.57 6.03 -41.52
N ASN A 505 -10.92 5.42 -40.39
CA ASN A 505 -12.06 4.50 -40.26
C ASN A 505 -13.44 5.19 -40.25
N GLY A 506 -13.48 6.54 -40.26
CA GLY A 506 -14.70 7.33 -40.22
C GLY A 506 -15.20 7.68 -38.81
N GLU A 507 -14.58 7.19 -37.75
CA GLU A 507 -14.90 7.60 -36.38
C GLU A 507 -14.46 9.06 -36.15
N THR A 508 -15.24 9.80 -35.36
CA THR A 508 -14.98 11.21 -35.04
C THR A 508 -14.58 11.37 -33.58
N ILE A 509 -13.53 12.15 -33.35
CA ILE A 509 -13.10 12.60 -32.03
C ILE A 509 -13.61 14.02 -31.83
N THR A 510 -14.53 14.16 -30.88
CA THR A 510 -15.11 15.42 -30.43
C THR A 510 -14.73 15.62 -28.96
N ALA A 511 -15.02 16.79 -28.38
CA ALA A 511 -14.72 17.02 -26.97
C ALA A 511 -15.47 16.03 -26.04
N SER A 512 -16.61 15.48 -26.48
CA SER A 512 -17.39 14.50 -25.73
C SER A 512 -16.91 13.06 -25.88
N THR A 513 -15.98 12.77 -26.79
CA THR A 513 -15.43 11.42 -27.02
C THR A 513 -13.93 11.32 -26.73
N LEU A 514 -13.35 12.33 -26.05
CA LEU A 514 -11.93 12.34 -25.69
C LEU A 514 -11.53 11.19 -24.76
N ASP A 515 -12.46 10.66 -23.98
CA ASP A 515 -12.25 9.47 -23.14
C ASP A 515 -11.89 8.22 -23.95
N LYS A 516 -12.21 8.19 -25.25
CA LYS A 516 -11.86 7.10 -26.16
C LYS A 516 -10.42 7.16 -26.66
N VAL A 517 -9.78 8.34 -26.64
CA VAL A 517 -8.42 8.58 -27.18
C VAL A 517 -7.38 7.54 -26.75
N PRO A 518 -7.38 7.04 -25.50
CA PRO A 518 -6.42 6.01 -25.07
C PRO A 518 -6.64 4.62 -25.68
N LYS A 519 -7.81 4.36 -26.27
CA LYS A 519 -8.14 3.11 -26.96
C LYS A 519 -7.86 3.17 -28.46
N ILE A 520 -7.57 4.35 -28.99
CA ILE A 520 -7.29 4.60 -30.41
C ILE A 520 -5.79 4.38 -30.65
N SER A 521 -5.45 3.71 -31.76
CA SER A 521 -4.06 3.52 -32.18
C SER A 521 -3.38 4.87 -32.37
N VAL A 522 -2.09 4.95 -31.98
CA VAL A 522 -1.29 6.17 -32.14
C VAL A 522 -1.22 6.59 -33.61
N THR A 523 -1.08 5.60 -34.50
CA THR A 523 -1.05 5.79 -35.95
C THR A 523 -2.34 6.42 -36.48
N ASP A 524 -3.50 6.00 -35.99
CA ASP A 524 -4.78 6.57 -36.44
C ASP A 524 -4.91 8.04 -36.04
N LEU A 525 -4.32 8.45 -34.91
CA LEU A 525 -4.35 9.82 -34.43
C LEU A 525 -3.47 10.76 -35.25
N TYR A 526 -2.25 10.36 -35.60
CA TYR A 526 -1.35 11.19 -36.41
C TYR A 526 -1.48 10.96 -37.93
N GLU A 527 -2.24 9.97 -38.38
CA GLU A 527 -2.65 9.79 -39.79
C GLU A 527 -4.17 9.95 -39.96
N PHE A 528 -4.78 10.86 -39.21
CA PHE A 528 -6.20 11.16 -39.31
C PHE A 528 -6.63 11.55 -40.74
N LYS A 529 -7.93 11.43 -41.05
CA LYS A 529 -8.47 11.71 -42.39
C LYS A 529 -8.55 13.22 -42.66
N TYR A 530 -9.24 13.96 -41.79
CA TYR A 530 -9.35 15.41 -41.87
C TYR A 530 -9.75 16.06 -40.54
N LEU A 531 -9.49 17.36 -40.41
CA LEU A 531 -10.09 18.23 -39.40
C LEU A 531 -11.32 18.94 -39.98
N SER A 532 -12.37 19.11 -39.20
CA SER A 532 -13.55 19.88 -39.61
C SER A 532 -14.01 20.83 -38.52
N LYS A 533 -14.92 21.75 -38.88
CA LYS A 533 -15.64 22.54 -37.89
C LYS A 533 -16.47 21.63 -36.96
N PRO A 534 -16.59 21.97 -35.67
CA PRO A 534 -17.59 21.38 -34.79
C PRO A 534 -19.01 21.57 -35.35
N ALA A 535 -19.93 20.72 -34.88
CA ALA A 535 -21.36 20.91 -35.15
C ALA A 535 -21.80 22.31 -34.70
N GLN A 536 -22.78 22.89 -35.40
CA GLN A 536 -23.37 24.16 -35.00
C GLN A 536 -24.01 24.03 -33.61
N ILE A 537 -23.84 25.06 -32.77
CA ILE A 537 -24.50 25.13 -31.45
C ILE A 537 -26.00 24.86 -31.63
N SER A 538 -26.49 23.81 -30.98
CA SER A 538 -27.92 23.51 -30.80
C SER A 538 -28.58 24.54 -29.88
N MET A 539 -28.66 25.78 -30.37
CA MET A 539 -29.03 26.94 -29.57
C MET A 539 -30.47 26.84 -29.06
N ALA A 540 -31.37 26.27 -29.87
CA ALA A 540 -32.76 26.08 -29.47
C ALA A 540 -32.87 25.11 -28.28
N GLU A 541 -32.16 23.98 -28.34
CA GLU A 541 -32.17 22.95 -27.30
C GLU A 541 -31.41 23.40 -26.04
N LEU A 542 -30.32 24.14 -26.18
CA LEU A 542 -29.61 24.74 -25.04
C LEU A 542 -30.47 25.79 -24.31
N LYS A 543 -31.16 26.66 -25.04
CA LYS A 543 -32.09 27.63 -24.43
C LYS A 543 -33.21 26.91 -23.69
N LYS A 544 -33.73 25.85 -24.28
CA LYS A 544 -34.74 25.00 -23.64
C LYS A 544 -34.22 24.32 -22.38
N LEU A 545 -32.96 23.86 -22.38
CA LEU A 545 -32.34 23.33 -21.16
C LEU A 545 -32.23 24.42 -20.09
N PHE A 546 -31.81 25.63 -20.45
CA PHE A 546 -31.74 26.77 -19.53
C PHE A 546 -33.10 27.02 -18.88
N ASP A 547 -34.18 27.07 -19.66
CA ASP A 547 -35.53 27.20 -19.13
C ASP A 547 -35.89 26.07 -18.14
N VAL A 548 -35.64 24.81 -18.52
CA VAL A 548 -35.95 23.63 -17.71
C VAL A 548 -35.22 23.63 -16.36
N ILE A 549 -33.97 24.09 -16.32
CA ILE A 549 -33.17 24.14 -15.08
C ILE A 549 -33.27 25.49 -14.34
N GLY A 550 -34.11 26.41 -14.81
CA GLY A 550 -34.38 27.70 -14.17
C GLY A 550 -33.26 28.75 -14.35
N LEU A 551 -32.55 28.72 -15.47
CA LEU A 551 -31.59 29.74 -15.89
C LEU A 551 -32.17 30.62 -17.00
N ASN A 552 -31.70 31.87 -17.11
CA ASN A 552 -32.16 32.80 -18.15
C ASN A 552 -31.56 32.44 -19.52
N PRO A 553 -32.36 31.99 -20.52
CA PRO A 553 -31.84 31.60 -21.83
C PRO A 553 -31.23 32.76 -22.63
N ALA A 554 -31.57 34.02 -22.29
CA ALA A 554 -31.02 35.20 -22.95
C ALA A 554 -29.50 35.35 -22.77
N LEU A 555 -28.91 34.69 -21.77
CA LEU A 555 -27.46 34.63 -21.58
C LEU A 555 -26.73 33.95 -22.75
N LEU A 556 -27.44 33.20 -23.59
CA LEU A 556 -26.88 32.54 -24.76
C LEU A 556 -26.94 33.40 -26.04
N ASP A 557 -27.75 34.46 -26.05
CA ASP A 557 -27.97 35.30 -27.23
C ASP A 557 -26.76 36.16 -27.57
N ASN A 558 -26.24 36.87 -26.58
CA ASN A 558 -25.08 37.74 -26.73
C ASN A 558 -23.78 36.95 -26.49
N PRO A 559 -22.85 36.89 -27.46
CA PRO A 559 -21.57 36.20 -27.29
C PRO A 559 -20.78 36.63 -26.04
N ASN A 560 -20.89 37.90 -25.62
CA ASN A 560 -20.19 38.42 -24.44
C ASN A 560 -20.77 37.89 -23.11
N ASP A 561 -22.05 37.51 -23.10
CA ASP A 561 -22.73 37.00 -21.90
C ASP A 561 -22.64 35.47 -21.77
N ARG A 562 -22.22 34.78 -22.85
CA ARG A 562 -22.11 33.30 -22.89
C ARG A 562 -21.14 32.73 -21.87
N GLU A 563 -20.08 33.46 -21.54
CA GLU A 563 -19.11 33.01 -20.54
C GLU A 563 -19.77 32.91 -19.15
N LYS A 564 -20.61 33.90 -18.81
CA LYS A 564 -21.45 33.86 -17.61
C LYS A 564 -22.51 32.77 -17.72
N GLY A 565 -23.19 32.64 -18.87
CA GLY A 565 -24.19 31.60 -19.09
C GLY A 565 -23.62 30.18 -18.89
N VAL A 566 -22.41 29.93 -19.38
CA VAL A 566 -21.67 28.68 -19.17
C VAL A 566 -21.37 28.45 -17.69
N ALA A 567 -20.88 29.47 -16.97
CA ALA A 567 -20.58 29.35 -15.55
C ALA A 567 -21.85 29.01 -14.74
N ASP A 568 -22.97 29.68 -15.04
CA ASP A 568 -24.27 29.45 -14.40
C ASP A 568 -24.82 28.05 -14.72
N LEU A 569 -24.68 27.58 -15.97
CA LEU A 569 -25.04 26.22 -16.39
C LEU A 569 -24.24 25.18 -15.60
N CYS A 570 -22.92 25.30 -15.54
CA CYS A 570 -22.07 24.36 -14.82
C CYS A 570 -22.40 24.34 -13.31
N LYS A 571 -22.66 25.51 -12.72
CA LYS A 571 -23.06 25.62 -11.31
C LYS A 571 -24.40 24.94 -11.05
N LYS A 572 -25.42 25.24 -11.87
CA LYS A 572 -26.77 24.68 -11.71
C LYS A 572 -26.80 23.17 -11.94
N ALA A 573 -26.05 22.68 -12.91
CA ALA A 573 -25.85 21.25 -13.15
C ALA A 573 -25.24 20.55 -11.92
N GLN A 574 -24.21 21.14 -11.31
CA GLN A 574 -23.59 20.59 -10.10
C GLN A 574 -24.57 20.56 -8.92
N GLU A 575 -25.36 21.62 -8.72
CA GLU A 575 -26.39 21.68 -7.68
C GLU A 575 -27.44 20.57 -7.86
N LEU A 576 -27.94 20.39 -9.09
CA LEU A 576 -28.92 19.34 -9.42
C LEU A 576 -28.33 17.93 -9.22
N CYS A 577 -27.08 17.71 -9.65
CA CYS A 577 -26.39 16.43 -9.46
C CYS A 577 -26.23 16.09 -7.97
N ASN A 578 -25.73 17.04 -7.17
CA ASN A 578 -25.57 16.86 -5.73
C ASN A 578 -26.91 16.61 -5.04
N ASN A 579 -27.95 17.36 -5.41
CA ASN A 579 -29.29 17.17 -4.86
C ASN A 579 -29.86 15.80 -5.20
N ALA A 580 -29.70 15.33 -6.45
CA ALA A 580 -30.14 14.00 -6.87
C ALA A 580 -29.51 12.89 -6.01
N VAL A 581 -28.21 12.97 -5.70
CA VAL A 581 -27.52 12.01 -4.81
C VAL A 581 -28.12 12.02 -3.40
N ILE A 582 -28.39 13.21 -2.84
CA ILE A 582 -28.98 13.34 -1.50
C ILE A 582 -30.39 12.75 -1.46
N LEU A 583 -31.22 13.03 -2.48
CA LEU A 583 -32.59 12.55 -2.56
C LEU A 583 -32.67 11.04 -2.81
N GLU A 584 -31.79 10.50 -3.67
CA GLU A 584 -31.67 9.04 -3.89
C GLU A 584 -31.42 8.30 -2.58
N ARG A 585 -30.54 8.82 -1.72
CA ARG A 585 -30.27 8.25 -0.40
C ARG A 585 -31.49 8.29 0.52
N LYS A 586 -32.24 9.39 0.54
CA LYS A 586 -33.46 9.53 1.36
C LYS A 586 -34.58 8.57 0.97
N LEU A 587 -34.64 8.15 -0.30
CA LEU A 587 -35.60 7.13 -0.76
C LEU A 587 -35.26 5.72 -0.24
N VAL A 588 -33.99 5.47 0.08
CA VAL A 588 -33.53 4.17 0.62
C VAL A 588 -33.59 4.16 2.15
N GLU A 589 -33.24 5.27 2.80
CA GLU A 589 -33.16 5.38 4.25
C GLU A 589 -34.45 5.97 4.84
N GLY A 590 -35.35 5.11 5.31
CA GLY A 590 -36.50 5.51 6.11
C GLY A 590 -37.55 6.32 5.33
N PHE A 591 -38.00 5.82 4.18
CA PHE A 591 -39.07 6.42 3.37
C PHE A 591 -40.46 5.86 3.72
N ASP A 592 -40.72 5.71 5.01
CA ASP A 592 -41.93 5.16 5.61
C ASP A 592 -42.42 6.04 6.77
N LEU A 593 -43.72 6.01 7.03
CA LEU A 593 -44.39 6.65 8.17
C LEU A 593 -45.63 5.82 8.54
N TRP A 594 -45.94 5.71 9.84
CA TRP A 594 -47.03 4.87 10.35
C TRP A 594 -46.91 3.39 9.94
N SER A 595 -45.67 2.87 9.89
CA SER A 595 -45.35 1.51 9.44
C SER A 595 -45.78 1.20 7.99
N GLU A 596 -46.02 2.23 7.18
CA GLU A 596 -46.35 2.13 5.75
C GLU A 596 -45.37 2.96 4.91
N PRO A 597 -45.03 2.53 3.68
CA PRO A 597 -44.20 3.33 2.79
C PRO A 597 -44.91 4.64 2.40
N LEU A 598 -44.14 5.71 2.23
CA LEU A 598 -44.68 7.04 1.87
C LEU A 598 -45.22 7.11 0.43
N ALA A 599 -44.73 6.23 -0.44
CA ALA A 599 -45.20 6.07 -1.81
C ALA A 599 -45.15 4.60 -2.20
N ASN A 600 -45.89 4.19 -3.23
CA ASN A 600 -45.87 2.80 -3.69
C ASN A 600 -44.52 2.45 -4.37
N GLN A 601 -44.22 1.15 -4.50
CA GLN A 601 -42.93 0.70 -5.04
C GLN A 601 -42.65 1.21 -6.47
N GLN A 602 -43.67 1.35 -7.30
CA GLN A 602 -43.53 1.85 -8.67
C GLN A 602 -43.17 3.34 -8.69
N GLN A 603 -43.79 4.13 -7.82
CA GLN A 603 -43.49 5.55 -7.63
C GLN A 603 -42.07 5.75 -7.07
N VAL A 604 -41.68 4.98 -6.04
CA VAL A 604 -40.32 5.03 -5.48
C VAL A 604 -39.29 4.70 -6.53
N LYS A 605 -39.50 3.63 -7.32
CA LYS A 605 -38.61 3.27 -8.42
C LYS A 605 -38.51 4.38 -9.48
N SER A 606 -39.64 5.00 -9.83
CA SER A 606 -39.65 6.12 -10.79
C SER A 606 -38.84 7.33 -10.27
N MET A 607 -38.95 7.64 -8.98
CA MET A 607 -38.16 8.70 -8.34
C MET A 607 -36.66 8.35 -8.29
N GLN A 608 -36.32 7.08 -8.03
CA GLN A 608 -34.92 6.60 -8.08
C GLN A 608 -34.34 6.69 -9.50
N ASP A 609 -35.07 6.22 -10.51
CA ASP A 609 -34.66 6.29 -11.92
C ASP A 609 -34.46 7.74 -12.37
N ALA A 610 -35.30 8.66 -11.89
CA ALA A 610 -35.13 10.09 -12.12
C ALA A 610 -33.86 10.63 -11.45
N CYS A 611 -33.58 10.27 -10.19
CA CYS A 611 -32.35 10.69 -9.50
C CYS A 611 -31.10 10.19 -10.25
N ALA A 612 -31.09 8.92 -10.65
CA ALA A 612 -30.00 8.33 -11.41
C ALA A 612 -29.76 9.05 -12.74
N SER A 613 -30.83 9.34 -13.49
CA SER A 613 -30.75 10.03 -14.78
C SER A 613 -30.23 11.47 -14.66
N VAL A 614 -30.72 12.22 -13.68
CA VAL A 614 -30.28 13.62 -13.43
C VAL A 614 -28.81 13.64 -13.01
N LYS A 615 -28.41 12.70 -12.13
CA LYS A 615 -27.02 12.52 -11.70
C LYS A 615 -26.11 12.20 -12.88
N GLU A 616 -26.47 11.22 -13.70
CA GLU A 616 -25.67 10.79 -14.85
C GLU A 616 -25.46 11.92 -15.85
N GLU A 617 -26.53 12.60 -16.25
CA GLU A 617 -26.47 13.71 -17.22
C GLU A 617 -25.58 14.86 -16.72
N PHE A 618 -25.82 15.36 -15.51
CA PHE A 618 -25.16 16.57 -15.02
C PHE A 618 -23.77 16.36 -14.41
N SER A 619 -23.35 15.11 -14.14
CA SER A 619 -22.07 14.79 -13.49
C SER A 619 -20.83 15.41 -14.16
N ASN A 620 -20.83 15.53 -15.49
CA ASN A 620 -19.65 15.93 -16.27
C ASN A 620 -19.78 17.29 -16.97
N TYR A 621 -20.81 18.08 -16.65
CA TYR A 621 -21.04 19.38 -17.30
C TYR A 621 -19.88 20.36 -17.10
N SER A 622 -19.23 20.35 -15.94
CA SER A 622 -18.07 21.18 -15.62
C SER A 622 -16.83 20.88 -16.49
N ALA A 623 -16.73 19.68 -17.07
CA ALA A 623 -15.69 19.34 -18.04
C ALA A 623 -16.14 19.60 -19.47
N ARG A 624 -17.40 19.23 -19.78
CA ARG A 624 -17.97 19.25 -21.13
C ARG A 624 -18.33 20.63 -21.66
N PHE A 625 -18.68 21.58 -20.79
CA PHE A 625 -19.25 22.88 -21.19
C PHE A 625 -18.54 24.11 -20.62
N ASN A 626 -17.36 23.98 -20.00
CA ASN A 626 -16.70 25.08 -19.26
C ASN A 626 -16.16 26.27 -20.07
N THR A 627 -16.42 26.33 -21.38
CA THR A 627 -16.13 27.49 -22.23
C THR A 627 -17.27 27.70 -23.24
N PRO A 628 -17.50 28.91 -23.76
CA PRO A 628 -18.52 29.16 -24.77
C PRO A 628 -18.38 28.29 -26.03
N ALA A 629 -17.15 28.00 -26.47
CA ALA A 629 -16.88 27.14 -27.62
C ALA A 629 -17.34 25.70 -27.40
N LYS A 630 -17.30 25.22 -26.16
CA LYS A 630 -17.75 23.88 -25.79
C LYS A 630 -19.27 23.70 -25.78
N LEU A 631 -20.07 24.76 -25.93
CA LEU A 631 -21.52 24.64 -26.12
C LEU A 631 -21.88 23.88 -27.40
N ASN A 632 -20.99 23.84 -28.40
CA ASN A 632 -21.13 23.00 -29.60
C ASN A 632 -21.25 21.49 -29.27
N ASN A 633 -20.84 21.07 -28.06
CA ASN A 633 -20.91 19.67 -27.62
C ASN A 633 -22.28 19.28 -27.04
N PHE A 634 -23.25 20.20 -27.06
CA PHE A 634 -24.59 19.93 -26.57
C PHE A 634 -25.31 19.04 -27.57
N GLY A 635 -25.70 17.85 -27.13
CA GLY A 635 -26.23 16.79 -28.00
C GLY A 635 -27.62 16.30 -27.64
N LEU A 636 -28.28 16.89 -26.63
CA LEU A 636 -29.65 16.50 -26.29
C LEU A 636 -30.62 17.09 -27.30
N SER A 637 -31.54 16.26 -27.79
CA SER A 637 -32.68 16.73 -28.57
C SER A 637 -33.68 17.49 -27.70
N SER A 638 -34.55 18.28 -28.34
CA SER A 638 -35.65 18.99 -27.66
C SER A 638 -36.53 18.03 -26.84
N GLU A 639 -36.78 16.80 -27.31
CA GLU A 639 -37.53 15.77 -26.60
C GLU A 639 -36.78 15.21 -25.40
N GLN A 640 -35.46 15.02 -25.52
CA GLN A 640 -34.62 14.55 -24.41
C GLN A 640 -34.53 15.61 -23.30
N VAL A 641 -34.51 16.90 -23.65
CA VAL A 641 -34.56 18.00 -22.69
C VAL A 641 -35.89 18.02 -21.94
N ASP A 642 -37.03 17.81 -22.63
CA ASP A 642 -38.34 17.70 -21.96
C ASP A 642 -38.40 16.51 -21.00
N ALA A 643 -37.89 15.36 -21.43
CA ALA A 643 -37.84 14.16 -20.60
C ALA A 643 -36.98 14.39 -19.34
N LEU A 644 -35.84 15.07 -19.47
CA LEU A 644 -35.00 15.47 -18.34
C LEU A 644 -35.75 16.44 -17.41
N GLY A 645 -36.46 17.41 -17.95
CA GLY A 645 -37.28 18.35 -17.18
C GLY A 645 -38.35 17.66 -16.34
N LYS A 646 -39.08 16.69 -16.92
CA LYS A 646 -40.05 15.87 -16.16
C LYS A 646 -39.41 15.11 -15.01
N LYS A 647 -38.19 14.58 -15.21
CA LYS A 647 -37.42 13.92 -14.14
C LYS A 647 -37.03 14.90 -13.04
N ILE A 648 -36.56 16.10 -13.39
CA ILE A 648 -36.22 17.16 -12.41
C ILE A 648 -37.44 17.56 -11.57
N VAL A 649 -38.62 17.68 -12.20
CA VAL A 649 -39.88 17.94 -11.47
C VAL A 649 -40.19 16.79 -10.49
N LEU A 650 -40.02 15.54 -10.91
CA LEU A 650 -40.22 14.37 -10.04
C LEU A 650 -39.26 14.34 -8.84
N LEU A 651 -38.00 14.80 -9.00
CA LEU A 651 -37.07 14.99 -7.88
C LEU A 651 -37.63 15.98 -6.85
N GLY A 652 -38.35 17.01 -7.30
CA GLY A 652 -38.97 18.03 -6.45
C GLY A 652 -40.07 17.51 -5.52
N ILE A 653 -40.65 16.33 -5.80
CA ILE A 653 -41.70 15.71 -4.98
C ILE A 653 -41.11 15.02 -3.74
N ILE A 654 -39.87 14.52 -3.81
CA ILE A 654 -39.23 13.79 -2.70
C ILE A 654 -39.11 14.67 -1.44
N PRO A 655 -38.64 15.95 -1.52
CA PRO A 655 -38.68 16.87 -0.38
C PRO A 655 -40.06 17.05 0.26
N GLU A 656 -41.15 17.05 -0.53
CA GLU A 656 -42.51 17.22 -0.02
C GLU A 656 -42.93 16.02 0.85
N TYR A 657 -42.64 14.79 0.42
CA TYR A 657 -42.83 13.60 1.27
C TYR A 657 -42.01 13.64 2.56
N MET A 658 -40.78 14.16 2.49
CA MET A 658 -39.92 14.28 3.67
C MET A 658 -40.43 15.35 4.65
N ALA A 659 -41.00 16.46 4.13
CA ALA A 659 -41.67 17.47 4.94
C ALA A 659 -42.92 16.87 5.62
N PHE A 660 -43.75 16.15 4.86
CA PHE A 660 -44.90 15.44 5.39
C PHE A 660 -44.50 14.48 6.53
N LYS A 661 -43.44 13.67 6.31
CA LYS A 661 -42.92 12.75 7.32
C LYS A 661 -42.45 13.46 8.59
N ARG A 662 -41.68 14.53 8.43
CA ARG A 662 -41.12 15.33 9.53
C ARG A 662 -42.23 15.93 10.38
N ASP A 663 -43.23 16.53 9.74
CA ASP A 663 -44.22 17.36 10.43
C ASP A 663 -45.39 16.53 11.01
N CYS A 664 -45.68 15.35 10.45
CA CYS A 664 -46.67 14.41 11.00
C CYS A 664 -46.10 13.40 12.01
N GLY A 665 -44.77 13.26 12.10
CA GLY A 665 -44.13 12.15 12.81
C GLY A 665 -44.59 11.96 14.26
N ASP A 666 -44.62 13.03 15.04
CA ASP A 666 -44.97 12.98 16.46
C ASP A 666 -46.45 12.65 16.69
N ALA A 667 -47.34 13.21 15.87
CA ALA A 667 -48.78 12.95 15.95
C ALA A 667 -49.09 11.49 15.59
N VAL A 668 -48.49 10.98 14.50
CA VAL A 668 -48.61 9.58 14.09
C VAL A 668 -48.08 8.63 15.17
N LYS A 669 -46.91 8.94 15.73
CA LYS A 669 -46.31 8.13 16.80
C LYS A 669 -47.24 8.04 18.01
N TYR A 670 -47.78 9.17 18.46
CA TYR A 670 -48.69 9.20 19.60
C TYR A 670 -49.92 8.31 19.36
N ILE A 671 -50.52 8.38 18.17
CA ILE A 671 -51.68 7.56 17.84
C ILE A 671 -51.30 6.08 17.71
N SER A 672 -50.14 5.76 17.14
CA SER A 672 -49.65 4.37 17.06
C SER A 672 -49.36 3.77 18.43
N ASP A 673 -48.91 4.57 19.40
CA ASP A 673 -48.69 4.11 20.78
C ASP A 673 -50.01 3.74 21.50
N ILE A 674 -51.16 4.26 21.05
CA ILE A 674 -52.48 4.00 21.67
C ILE A 674 -53.40 3.09 20.86
N GLU A 675 -53.13 2.87 19.57
CA GLU A 675 -54.07 2.19 18.65
C GLU A 675 -54.35 0.71 19.01
N PHE A 676 -53.46 0.10 19.78
CA PHE A 676 -53.59 -1.28 20.24
C PHE A 676 -54.28 -1.41 21.61
N ILE A 677 -54.55 -0.31 22.30
CA ILE A 677 -55.28 -0.30 23.57
C ILE A 677 -56.77 -0.51 23.28
N ASP A 678 -57.46 -1.31 24.10
CA ASP A 678 -58.92 -1.46 24.00
C ASP A 678 -59.63 -0.19 24.51
N LEU A 679 -59.92 0.72 23.58
CA LEU A 679 -60.54 2.02 23.83
C LEU A 679 -62.03 2.03 23.43
N GLY A 680 -62.60 0.86 23.17
CA GLY A 680 -63.97 0.69 22.69
C GLY A 680 -64.13 0.88 21.17
N ALA A 681 -65.25 0.39 20.64
CA ALA A 681 -65.50 0.32 19.20
C ALA A 681 -65.53 1.70 18.51
N ALA A 682 -65.99 2.75 19.20
CA ALA A 682 -66.10 4.08 18.63
C ALA A 682 -64.73 4.70 18.32
N LEU A 683 -63.82 4.77 19.29
CA LEU A 683 -62.49 5.38 19.09
C LEU A 683 -61.62 4.54 18.15
N LYS A 684 -61.77 3.21 18.20
CA LYS A 684 -61.12 2.31 17.23
C LYS A 684 -61.55 2.61 15.80
N SER A 685 -62.85 2.85 15.56
CA SER A 685 -63.34 3.26 14.24
C SER A 685 -62.81 4.63 13.82
N GLU A 686 -62.67 5.58 14.75
CA GLU A 686 -62.10 6.90 14.44
C GLU A 686 -60.62 6.83 14.03
N ILE A 687 -59.83 5.97 14.71
CA ILE A 687 -58.42 5.72 14.35
C ILE A 687 -58.31 5.11 12.95
N GLU A 688 -59.14 4.13 12.60
CA GLU A 688 -59.14 3.53 11.27
C GLU A 688 -59.56 4.54 10.18
N ASN A 689 -60.53 5.42 10.46
CA ASN A 689 -60.89 6.50 9.55
C ASN A 689 -59.73 7.51 9.36
N ALA A 690 -59.02 7.86 10.43
CA ALA A 690 -57.85 8.74 10.34
C ALA A 690 -56.69 8.10 9.56
N LYS A 691 -56.50 6.77 9.65
CA LYS A 691 -55.54 6.05 8.79
C LYS A 691 -55.94 6.13 7.32
N ALA A 692 -57.23 6.01 7.00
CA ALA A 692 -57.69 6.16 5.62
C ALA A 692 -57.42 7.58 5.09
N ALA A 693 -57.74 8.61 5.87
CA ALA A 693 -57.48 10.01 5.52
C ALA A 693 -55.97 10.34 5.43
N PHE A 694 -55.15 9.73 6.28
CA PHE A 694 -53.69 9.77 6.20
C PHE A 694 -53.20 9.22 4.87
N ARG A 695 -53.65 8.03 4.45
CA ARG A 695 -53.25 7.42 3.17
C ARG A 695 -53.68 8.27 1.98
N GLU A 696 -54.93 8.76 1.97
CA GLU A 696 -55.43 9.64 0.91
C GLU A 696 -54.59 10.93 0.79
N THR A 697 -54.29 11.56 1.93
CA THR A 697 -53.52 12.81 1.95
C THR A 697 -52.06 12.58 1.56
N ARG A 698 -51.44 11.49 2.03
CA ARG A 698 -50.10 11.04 1.62
C ARG A 698 -50.03 10.80 0.11
N ASP A 699 -50.99 10.08 -0.45
CA ASP A 699 -50.97 9.70 -1.87
C ASP A 699 -51.12 10.93 -2.78
N SER A 700 -51.85 11.96 -2.33
CA SER A 700 -52.00 13.22 -3.07
C SER A 700 -50.70 14.03 -3.25
N ILE A 701 -49.66 13.76 -2.45
CA ILE A 701 -48.35 14.46 -2.60
C ILE A 701 -47.72 14.15 -3.96
N MET A 702 -47.93 12.94 -4.49
CA MET A 702 -47.48 12.57 -5.84
C MET A 702 -48.10 13.46 -6.92
N ASP A 703 -49.33 13.93 -6.68
CA ASP A 703 -50.08 14.78 -7.61
C ASP A 703 -49.81 16.28 -7.41
N GLY A 704 -48.84 16.63 -6.55
CA GLY A 704 -48.35 18.00 -6.34
C GLY A 704 -48.86 18.69 -5.08
N THR A 705 -49.53 17.97 -4.17
CA THR A 705 -49.86 18.53 -2.84
C THR A 705 -48.58 18.84 -2.06
N ASN A 706 -48.49 20.06 -1.51
CA ASN A 706 -47.39 20.45 -0.64
C ASN A 706 -47.38 19.63 0.67
N GLY A 707 -46.20 19.15 1.06
CA GLY A 707 -46.00 18.25 2.19
C GLY A 707 -46.37 18.84 3.54
N GLU A 708 -46.12 20.14 3.76
CA GLU A 708 -46.45 20.82 5.02
C GLU A 708 -47.97 21.01 5.15
N ALA A 709 -48.65 21.38 4.05
CA ALA A 709 -50.10 21.48 4.01
C ALA A 709 -50.78 20.11 4.23
N ALA A 710 -50.24 19.05 3.60
CA ALA A 710 -50.66 17.67 3.83
C ALA A 710 -50.51 17.28 5.30
N ALA A 711 -49.39 17.65 5.93
CA ALA A 711 -49.13 17.30 7.31
C ALA A 711 -50.09 18.02 8.28
N GLN A 712 -50.35 19.30 8.06
CA GLN A 712 -51.30 20.08 8.86
C GLN A 712 -52.69 19.46 8.85
N LYS A 713 -53.17 19.01 7.68
CA LYS A 713 -54.49 18.37 7.53
C LYS A 713 -54.56 17.10 8.39
N VAL A 714 -53.57 16.21 8.28
CA VAL A 714 -53.52 14.96 9.05
C VAL A 714 -53.38 15.24 10.55
N CYS A 715 -52.46 16.12 10.96
CA CYS A 715 -52.25 16.44 12.37
C CYS A 715 -53.52 16.99 13.03
N ALA A 716 -54.30 17.81 12.33
CA ALA A 716 -55.56 18.33 12.82
C ALA A 716 -56.62 17.24 13.05
N GLU A 717 -56.59 16.14 12.31
CA GLU A 717 -57.45 14.98 12.55
C GLU A 717 -56.96 14.12 13.72
N LEU A 718 -55.65 13.85 13.79
CA LEU A 718 -55.05 13.05 14.86
C LEU A 718 -55.15 13.74 16.23
N GLU A 719 -55.06 15.07 16.29
CA GLU A 719 -55.20 15.81 17.56
C GLU A 719 -56.60 15.64 18.18
N LYS A 720 -57.66 15.53 17.36
CA LYS A 720 -59.03 15.27 17.86
C LYS A 720 -59.13 13.91 18.54
N ILE A 721 -58.48 12.89 17.97
CA ILE A 721 -58.46 11.53 18.54
C ILE A 721 -57.65 11.54 19.83
N LYS A 722 -56.51 12.22 19.84
CA LYS A 722 -55.65 12.39 21.00
C LYS A 722 -56.38 13.08 22.17
N GLU A 723 -57.10 14.16 21.93
CA GLU A 723 -57.89 14.84 22.97
C GLU A 723 -58.96 13.91 23.58
N LYS A 724 -59.65 13.12 22.75
CA LYS A 724 -60.62 12.12 23.24
C LYS A 724 -59.96 11.03 24.08
N TYR A 725 -58.81 10.51 23.63
CA TYR A 725 -58.03 9.54 24.39
C TYR A 725 -57.61 10.10 25.76
N ILE A 726 -57.07 11.32 25.80
CA ILE A 726 -56.65 11.99 27.04
C ILE A 726 -57.83 12.08 28.01
N ALA A 727 -59.02 12.46 27.53
CA ALA A 727 -60.22 12.53 28.37
C ALA A 727 -60.60 11.16 28.95
N ILE A 728 -60.62 10.10 28.13
CA ILE A 728 -60.93 8.73 28.57
C ILE A 728 -59.93 8.24 29.61
N TYR A 729 -58.63 8.38 29.32
CA TYR A 729 -57.56 7.94 30.19
C TYR A 729 -57.59 8.67 31.54
N PHE A 730 -57.78 10.00 31.50
CA PHE A 730 -57.78 10.83 32.70
C PHE A 730 -58.98 10.54 33.61
N ASP A 731 -60.17 10.31 33.03
CA ASP A 731 -61.37 9.95 33.78
C ASP A 731 -61.23 8.57 34.47
N GLU A 732 -60.73 7.56 33.76
CA GLU A 732 -60.46 6.25 34.35
C GLU A 732 -59.36 6.32 35.42
N HIS A 733 -58.26 7.05 35.17
CA HIS A 733 -57.21 7.24 36.18
C HIS A 733 -57.78 7.83 37.48
N LYS A 734 -58.65 8.84 37.39
CA LYS A 734 -59.30 9.48 38.54
C LYS A 734 -60.19 8.53 39.35
N LYS A 735 -60.81 7.54 38.71
CA LYS A 735 -61.63 6.52 39.41
C LYS A 735 -60.76 5.48 40.14
N LYS A 736 -59.58 5.17 39.60
CA LYS A 736 -58.71 4.05 40.05
C LYS A 736 -57.58 4.48 40.99
N ARG A 737 -57.39 5.77 41.24
CA ARG A 737 -56.31 6.31 42.09
C ARG A 737 -56.89 7.25 43.14
N LEU A 738 -56.36 7.17 44.35
CA LEU A 738 -56.75 8.08 45.43
C LEU A 738 -56.23 9.48 45.15
N GLY A 739 -57.12 10.47 45.29
CA GLY A 739 -56.78 11.89 45.26
C GLY A 739 -56.03 12.32 46.53
N ILE A 740 -55.63 13.59 46.58
CA ILE A 740 -54.84 14.14 47.70
C ILE A 740 -55.56 14.02 49.06
N GLU A 741 -56.86 14.29 49.11
CA GLU A 741 -57.64 14.23 50.35
C GLU A 741 -57.84 12.77 50.82
N ASP A 742 -58.16 11.87 49.90
CA ASP A 742 -58.29 10.44 50.20
C ASP A 742 -56.95 9.79 50.58
N ALA A 743 -55.83 10.27 50.01
CA ALA A 743 -54.50 9.84 50.40
C ALA A 743 -54.17 10.23 51.85
N LYS A 744 -54.50 11.47 52.25
CA LYS A 744 -54.39 11.91 53.65
C LYS A 744 -55.30 11.09 54.55
N ARG A 745 -56.54 10.83 54.14
CA ARG A 745 -57.50 10.00 54.89
C ARG A 745 -56.99 8.58 55.09
N ARG A 746 -56.48 7.93 54.03
CA ARG A 746 -55.81 6.63 54.11
C ARG A 746 -54.67 6.63 55.13
N GLY A 747 -53.82 7.66 55.12
CA GLY A 747 -52.75 7.82 56.11
C GLY A 747 -53.29 7.87 57.54
N LYS A 748 -54.34 8.66 57.78
CA LYS A 748 -55.02 8.74 59.10
C LYS A 748 -55.60 7.39 59.54
N ILE A 749 -56.19 6.61 58.63
CA ILE A 749 -56.69 5.26 58.94
C ILE A 749 -55.54 4.34 59.33
N GLN A 750 -54.44 4.38 58.57
CA GLN A 750 -53.27 3.53 58.79
C GLN A 750 -52.56 3.81 60.12
N GLU A 751 -52.58 5.07 60.56
CA GLU A 751 -52.06 5.55 61.84
C GLU A 751 -53.13 5.58 62.95
N SER A 752 -54.35 5.12 62.66
CA SER A 752 -55.46 5.21 63.62
C SER A 752 -55.18 4.37 64.87
N VAL A 753 -55.58 4.92 66.01
CA VAL A 753 -55.45 4.22 67.31
C VAL A 753 -56.27 2.92 67.31
N ALA A 754 -57.43 2.91 66.64
CA ALA A 754 -58.26 1.73 66.48
C ALA A 754 -57.52 0.58 65.77
N LEU A 755 -56.90 0.87 64.61
CA LEU A 755 -56.12 -0.14 63.88
C LEU A 755 -54.86 -0.56 64.65
N SER A 756 -54.20 0.37 65.34
CA SER A 756 -53.06 0.05 66.22
C SER A 756 -53.45 -0.86 67.38
N ASN A 757 -54.61 -0.63 68.00
CA ASN A 757 -55.13 -1.46 69.08
C ASN A 757 -55.45 -2.87 68.57
N LEU A 758 -56.10 -3.00 67.42
CA LEU A 758 -56.33 -4.30 66.76
C LEU A 758 -55.00 -5.03 66.48
N ARG A 759 -53.97 -4.34 65.97
CA ARG A 759 -52.64 -4.95 65.76
C ARG A 759 -52.03 -5.52 67.05
N LYS A 760 -52.20 -4.82 68.17
CA LYS A 760 -51.73 -5.27 69.50
C LYS A 760 -52.54 -6.43 70.04
N LEU A 761 -53.87 -6.37 69.93
CA LEU A 761 -54.77 -7.44 70.38
C LEU A 761 -54.60 -8.74 69.59
N ARG A 762 -54.12 -8.70 68.34
CA ARG A 762 -53.87 -9.88 67.49
C ARG A 762 -52.99 -10.94 68.16
N THR A 763 -52.18 -10.58 69.16
CA THR A 763 -51.32 -11.53 69.88
C THR A 763 -52.05 -12.34 70.95
N ILE A 764 -53.34 -12.10 71.18
CA ILE A 764 -54.17 -12.90 72.09
C ILE A 764 -54.80 -14.04 71.29
N ASP A 765 -54.47 -15.28 71.65
CA ASP A 765 -54.75 -16.48 70.86
C ASP A 765 -56.24 -16.70 70.51
N ILE A 766 -57.17 -16.21 71.34
CA ILE A 766 -58.61 -16.35 71.10
C ILE A 766 -59.17 -15.42 70.01
N LEU A 767 -58.38 -14.47 69.50
CA LEU A 767 -58.80 -13.48 68.50
C LEU A 767 -58.29 -13.85 67.10
N SER A 768 -59.21 -14.07 66.14
CA SER A 768 -58.86 -14.45 64.76
C SER A 768 -58.28 -13.29 63.95
N SER A 769 -57.07 -13.46 63.39
CA SER A 769 -56.36 -12.43 62.63
C SER A 769 -56.81 -12.25 61.18
N ALA A 770 -57.68 -13.12 60.64
CA ALA A 770 -58.00 -13.16 59.21
C ALA A 770 -58.66 -11.85 58.71
N LYS A 771 -59.70 -11.37 59.42
CA LYS A 771 -60.40 -10.12 59.08
C LYS A 771 -59.48 -8.90 59.12
N LEU A 772 -58.57 -8.85 60.08
CA LEU A 772 -57.58 -7.77 60.18
C LEU A 772 -56.59 -7.81 59.01
N ALA A 773 -56.10 -9.00 58.64
CA ALA A 773 -55.19 -9.15 57.51
C ALA A 773 -55.84 -8.71 56.17
N GLU A 774 -57.11 -9.04 55.94
CA GLU A 774 -57.86 -8.58 54.77
C GLU A 774 -58.01 -7.05 54.74
N ILE A 775 -58.33 -6.42 55.88
CA ILE A 775 -58.40 -4.97 56.00
C ILE A 775 -57.06 -4.32 55.65
N GLU A 776 -55.96 -4.85 56.19
CA GLU A 776 -54.60 -4.35 55.92
C GLU A 776 -54.21 -4.53 54.45
N GLN A 777 -54.58 -5.65 53.83
CA GLN A 777 -54.34 -5.91 52.41
C GLN A 777 -55.14 -4.97 51.50
N ASP A 778 -56.43 -4.78 51.76
CA ASP A 778 -57.27 -3.86 50.98
C ASP A 778 -56.76 -2.43 51.09
N LEU A 779 -56.43 -1.99 52.32
CA LEU A 779 -55.83 -0.67 52.57
C LEU A 779 -54.48 -0.50 51.86
N ALA A 780 -53.64 -1.55 51.79
CA ALA A 780 -52.37 -1.53 51.07
C ALA A 780 -52.55 -1.45 49.55
N SER A 781 -53.58 -2.11 49.01
CA SER A 781 -53.86 -2.21 47.56
C SER A 781 -54.30 -0.90 46.91
N LEU A 782 -54.84 0.05 47.68
CA LEU A 782 -55.25 1.36 47.19
C LEU A 782 -54.02 2.17 46.76
N LYS A 783 -53.92 2.53 45.48
CA LYS A 783 -52.81 3.31 44.93
C LYS A 783 -53.15 4.81 44.93
N VAL A 784 -52.18 5.65 45.32
CA VAL A 784 -52.30 7.11 45.34
C VAL A 784 -51.65 7.67 44.08
N CYS A 785 -52.33 8.57 43.38
CA CYS A 785 -51.75 9.36 42.30
C CYS A 785 -52.66 10.55 41.99
N TYR A 786 -52.20 11.77 42.30
CA TYR A 786 -52.96 13.01 42.09
C TYR A 786 -52.17 14.08 41.29
N ASP A 787 -50.92 13.78 40.91
CA ASP A 787 -50.04 14.71 40.20
C ASP A 787 -50.28 14.74 38.68
N LEU A 788 -51.00 13.75 38.15
CA LEU A 788 -51.29 13.66 36.72
C LEU A 788 -52.11 14.86 36.25
N THR A 789 -51.67 15.51 35.18
CA THR A 789 -52.44 16.55 34.47
C THR A 789 -52.74 16.15 33.02
N PRO A 790 -53.83 16.66 32.40
CA PRO A 790 -54.10 16.41 30.98
C PRO A 790 -52.98 16.88 30.04
N THR A 791 -52.21 17.89 30.44
CA THR A 791 -51.07 18.41 29.67
C THR A 791 -49.93 17.41 29.57
N GLU A 792 -49.60 16.70 30.65
CA GLU A 792 -48.57 15.65 30.64
C GLU A 792 -48.93 14.51 29.68
N LEU A 793 -50.23 14.22 29.55
CA LEU A 793 -50.73 13.21 28.62
C LEU A 793 -50.60 13.62 27.15
N LYS A 794 -50.39 14.91 26.84
CA LYS A 794 -50.14 15.32 25.45
C LYS A 794 -48.82 14.79 24.90
N SER A 795 -47.86 14.48 25.77
CA SER A 795 -46.53 14.01 25.37
C SER A 795 -46.32 12.52 25.68
N ASN A 796 -47.04 11.97 26.64
CA ASN A 796 -46.96 10.56 27.02
C ASN A 796 -48.38 9.99 27.19
N PRO A 797 -48.78 8.95 26.45
CA PRO A 797 -50.15 8.41 26.56
C PRO A 797 -50.42 7.76 27.92
N ILE A 798 -49.38 7.43 28.69
CA ILE A 798 -49.47 6.81 30.01
C ILE A 798 -49.00 7.80 31.08
N CYS A 799 -49.68 7.80 32.23
CA CYS A 799 -49.31 8.58 33.41
C CYS A 799 -47.83 8.36 33.80
N PRO A 800 -46.98 9.40 33.80
CA PRO A 800 -45.57 9.25 34.12
C PRO A 800 -45.32 8.95 35.61
N HIS A 801 -46.26 9.31 36.48
CA HIS A 801 -46.12 9.20 37.94
C HIS A 801 -46.46 7.80 38.46
N CYS A 802 -47.56 7.20 37.99
CA CYS A 802 -48.01 5.89 38.50
C CYS A 802 -48.06 4.78 37.44
N ARG A 803 -47.82 5.10 36.17
CA ARG A 803 -47.81 4.16 35.04
C ARG A 803 -49.10 3.32 34.93
N PHE A 804 -50.25 3.91 35.24
CA PHE A 804 -51.54 3.25 35.12
C PHE A 804 -51.82 2.81 33.68
N SER A 805 -52.20 1.55 33.48
CA SER A 805 -52.71 1.09 32.19
C SER A 805 -54.23 1.03 32.21
N LEU A 806 -54.88 1.39 31.10
CA LEU A 806 -56.33 1.20 30.95
C LEU A 806 -56.74 -0.29 30.98
N GLU A 807 -55.79 -1.19 30.74
CA GLU A 807 -55.99 -2.64 30.85
C GLU A 807 -55.87 -3.15 32.30
N ASP A 808 -55.39 -2.32 33.24
CA ASP A 808 -55.27 -2.70 34.64
C ASP A 808 -56.67 -2.98 35.22
N LYS A 809 -56.87 -4.18 35.77
CA LYS A 809 -58.09 -4.55 36.53
C LYS A 809 -58.13 -3.90 37.93
N ALA A 810 -57.67 -2.67 38.05
CA ALA A 810 -57.73 -1.91 39.29
C ALA A 810 -59.20 -1.70 39.71
N LYS A 811 -59.49 -1.84 41.01
CA LYS A 811 -60.82 -1.54 41.54
C LYS A 811 -61.04 -0.03 41.63
N ASN A 812 -62.30 0.41 41.57
CA ASN A 812 -62.64 1.79 41.83
C ASN A 812 -62.33 2.11 43.29
N THR A 813 -61.74 3.27 43.53
CA THR A 813 -61.33 3.71 44.88
C THR A 813 -62.48 4.37 45.65
N TYR A 814 -63.51 4.84 44.96
CA TYR A 814 -64.71 5.43 45.55
C TYR A 814 -65.37 4.48 46.55
N GLY A 815 -65.67 4.96 47.76
CA GLY A 815 -66.30 4.20 48.84
C GLY A 815 -65.42 3.13 49.51
N GLN A 816 -64.17 2.92 49.05
CA GLN A 816 -63.30 1.88 49.62
C GLN A 816 -62.76 2.26 50.99
N LEU A 817 -62.43 3.55 51.21
CA LEU A 817 -61.95 4.01 52.51
C LEU A 817 -63.06 3.97 53.57
N ASP A 818 -64.30 4.32 53.21
CA ASP A 818 -65.47 4.22 54.10
C ASP A 818 -65.67 2.76 54.54
N ASN A 819 -65.67 1.82 53.60
CA ASN A 819 -65.78 0.39 53.89
C ASN A 819 -64.64 -0.12 54.81
N ILE A 820 -63.41 0.36 54.63
CA ILE A 820 -62.29 -0.02 55.49
C ILE A 820 -62.48 0.51 56.92
N GLU A 821 -62.89 1.77 57.08
CA GLU A 821 -63.18 2.36 58.39
C GLU A 821 -64.31 1.61 59.11
N ASP A 822 -65.42 1.34 58.41
CA ASP A 822 -66.55 0.57 58.95
C ASP A 822 -66.13 -0.83 59.41
N ARG A 823 -65.28 -1.51 58.62
CA ARG A 823 -64.74 -2.84 58.96
C ARG A 823 -63.79 -2.79 60.17
N ILE A 824 -63.01 -1.72 60.33
CA ILE A 824 -62.15 -1.51 61.50
C ILE A 824 -63.03 -1.34 62.75
N GLU A 825 -64.04 -0.48 62.70
CA GLU A 825 -64.95 -0.25 63.82
C GLU A 825 -65.71 -1.53 64.22
N ALA A 826 -66.22 -2.26 63.23
CA ALA A 826 -66.89 -3.54 63.45
C ALA A 826 -65.95 -4.57 64.10
N LEU A 827 -64.69 -4.65 63.66
CA LEU A 827 -63.72 -5.59 64.22
C LEU A 827 -63.31 -5.22 65.65
N VAL A 828 -63.18 -3.91 65.96
CA VAL A 828 -62.95 -3.43 67.33
C VAL A 828 -64.10 -3.85 68.25
N ALA A 829 -65.34 -3.64 67.81
CA ALA A 829 -66.52 -4.04 68.59
C ALA A 829 -66.59 -5.56 68.79
N GLU A 830 -66.32 -6.33 67.74
CA GLU A 830 -66.27 -7.80 67.77
C GLU A 830 -65.24 -8.29 68.78
N TRP A 831 -63.99 -7.84 68.68
CA TRP A 831 -62.92 -8.30 69.58
C TRP A 831 -63.12 -7.83 71.03
N THR A 832 -63.64 -6.61 71.23
CA THR A 832 -64.00 -6.14 72.58
C THR A 832 -65.04 -7.07 73.21
N LYS A 833 -66.06 -7.46 72.46
CA LYS A 833 -67.09 -8.38 72.92
C LYS A 833 -66.53 -9.77 73.21
N VAL A 834 -65.74 -10.35 72.31
CA VAL A 834 -65.11 -11.67 72.50
C VAL A 834 -64.27 -11.69 73.78
N LEU A 835 -63.46 -10.64 74.02
CA LEU A 835 -62.68 -10.52 75.25
C LEU A 835 -63.59 -10.40 76.48
N LEU A 836 -64.61 -9.56 76.47
CA LEU A 836 -65.52 -9.40 77.61
C LEU A 836 -66.27 -10.68 77.94
N ASP A 837 -66.82 -11.36 76.92
CA ASP A 837 -67.58 -12.60 77.08
C ASP A 837 -66.67 -13.71 77.64
N THR A 838 -65.42 -13.80 77.19
CA THR A 838 -64.45 -14.80 77.66
C THR A 838 -63.95 -14.50 79.08
N ILE A 839 -63.64 -13.24 79.38
CA ILE A 839 -63.10 -12.81 80.68
C ILE A 839 -64.16 -12.86 81.77
N SER A 840 -65.43 -12.57 81.43
CA SER A 840 -66.55 -12.60 82.38
C SER A 840 -67.02 -14.01 82.73
N ASP A 841 -66.52 -15.04 82.05
CA ASP A 841 -66.75 -16.43 82.44
C ASP A 841 -66.19 -16.64 83.86
N PRO A 842 -67.01 -17.08 84.84
CA PRO A 842 -66.57 -17.31 86.21
C PRO A 842 -65.33 -18.21 86.31
N LEU A 843 -65.14 -19.17 85.41
CA LEU A 843 -63.98 -20.06 85.40
C LEU A 843 -62.69 -19.31 85.04
N VAL A 844 -62.76 -18.34 84.13
CA VAL A 844 -61.64 -17.48 83.75
C VAL A 844 -61.43 -16.39 84.80
N LEU A 845 -62.51 -15.80 85.32
CA LEU A 845 -62.44 -14.76 86.33
C LEU A 845 -61.82 -15.25 87.64
N ASN A 846 -62.04 -16.51 88.01
CA ASN A 846 -61.40 -17.13 89.17
C ASN A 846 -59.87 -17.16 89.06
N GLN A 847 -59.31 -17.19 87.84
CA GLN A 847 -57.86 -17.13 87.63
C GLN A 847 -57.25 -15.78 88.05
N LYS A 848 -58.08 -14.76 88.25
CA LYS A 848 -57.66 -13.43 88.69
C LYS A 848 -56.96 -13.45 90.05
N GLU A 849 -57.30 -14.38 90.94
CA GLU A 849 -56.64 -14.52 92.25
C GLU A 849 -55.14 -14.82 92.15
N TYR A 850 -54.70 -15.32 90.99
CA TYR A 850 -53.31 -15.68 90.69
C TYR A 850 -52.53 -14.59 89.94
N LEU A 851 -53.18 -13.47 89.63
CA LEU A 851 -52.55 -12.31 89.00
C LEU A 851 -51.92 -11.40 90.06
N SER A 852 -50.93 -10.61 89.65
CA SER A 852 -50.45 -9.51 90.50
C SER A 852 -51.52 -8.44 90.66
N ASP A 853 -51.49 -7.69 91.77
CA ASP A 853 -52.46 -6.59 92.04
C ASP A 853 -52.58 -5.60 90.88
N ALA A 854 -51.47 -5.31 90.19
CA ALA A 854 -51.44 -4.42 89.03
C ALA A 854 -52.17 -5.02 87.81
N GLN A 855 -52.04 -6.32 87.56
CA GLN A 855 -52.73 -7.01 86.46
C GLN A 855 -54.21 -7.21 86.78
N ALA A 856 -54.55 -7.55 88.02
CA ALA A 856 -55.92 -7.68 88.49
C ALA A 856 -56.71 -6.37 88.33
N LYS A 857 -56.09 -5.22 88.63
CA LYS A 857 -56.69 -3.89 88.38
C LYS A 857 -57.00 -3.62 86.92
N VAL A 858 -56.11 -4.03 86.00
CA VAL A 858 -56.35 -3.86 84.55
C VAL A 858 -57.55 -4.68 84.08
N VAL A 859 -57.70 -5.90 84.58
CA VAL A 859 -58.86 -6.76 84.30
C VAL A 859 -60.14 -6.14 84.87
N ASP A 860 -60.11 -5.64 86.10
CA ASP A 860 -61.27 -4.96 86.72
C ASP A 860 -61.70 -3.71 85.98
N GLU A 861 -60.72 -2.88 85.58
CA GLU A 861 -60.98 -1.68 84.80
C GLU A 861 -61.62 -2.04 83.44
N PHE A 862 -61.15 -3.08 82.76
CA PHE A 862 -61.74 -3.54 81.51
C PHE A 862 -63.18 -4.06 81.67
N ILE A 863 -63.45 -4.87 82.71
CA ILE A 863 -64.78 -5.41 82.99
C ILE A 863 -65.76 -4.32 83.40
N SER A 864 -65.31 -3.36 84.22
CA SER A 864 -66.16 -2.26 84.70
C SER A 864 -66.48 -1.26 83.59
N THR A 865 -65.50 -0.91 82.76
CA THR A 865 -65.68 0.03 81.65
C THR A 865 -66.34 -0.60 80.43
N ARG A 866 -66.30 -1.93 80.29
CA ARG A 866 -66.82 -2.72 79.15
C ARG A 866 -66.37 -2.21 77.78
N THR A 867 -65.24 -1.53 77.74
CA THR A 867 -64.67 -0.92 76.54
C THR A 867 -63.16 -1.11 76.57
N LEU A 868 -62.54 -1.24 75.40
CA LEU A 868 -61.09 -1.31 75.32
C LEU A 868 -60.46 -0.01 75.84
N PRO A 869 -59.26 -0.08 76.45
CA PRO A 869 -58.52 1.11 76.81
C PRO A 869 -58.28 1.99 75.58
N LYS A 870 -58.22 3.31 75.78
CA LYS A 870 -57.91 4.26 74.69
C LYS A 870 -56.67 3.85 73.90
N ARG A 871 -55.65 3.30 74.57
CA ARG A 871 -54.51 2.64 73.93
C ARG A 871 -54.30 1.27 74.55
N VAL A 872 -54.35 0.24 73.73
CA VAL A 872 -53.99 -1.12 74.12
C VAL A 872 -52.47 -1.21 74.13
N ASP A 873 -51.88 -1.23 75.33
CA ASP A 873 -50.44 -1.41 75.51
C ASP A 873 -50.08 -2.88 75.78
N ASP A 874 -48.77 -3.16 75.82
CA ASP A 874 -48.29 -4.53 76.07
C ASP A 874 -48.64 -5.02 77.47
N PHE A 875 -48.86 -4.11 78.43
CA PHE A 875 -49.24 -4.48 79.78
C PHE A 875 -50.69 -4.97 79.84
N PHE A 876 -51.61 -4.29 79.15
CA PHE A 876 -52.98 -4.73 78.96
C PHE A 876 -53.02 -6.11 78.30
N VAL A 877 -52.36 -6.27 77.16
CA VAL A 877 -52.32 -7.54 76.41
C VAL A 877 -51.76 -8.67 77.28
N LYS A 878 -50.64 -8.44 77.98
CA LYS A 878 -50.05 -9.44 78.89
C LYS A 878 -50.96 -9.76 80.08
N SER A 879 -51.70 -8.78 80.60
CA SER A 879 -52.62 -8.99 81.72
C SER A 879 -53.81 -9.84 81.30
N ILE A 880 -54.41 -9.56 80.14
CA ILE A 880 -55.49 -10.38 79.57
C ILE A 880 -54.98 -11.77 79.20
N ALA A 881 -53.85 -11.88 78.50
CA ALA A 881 -53.26 -13.17 78.15
C ALA A 881 -52.87 -13.98 79.39
N ALA A 882 -52.40 -13.34 80.46
CA ALA A 882 -52.12 -13.99 81.73
C ALA A 882 -53.40 -14.50 82.41
N LEU A 883 -54.50 -13.76 82.38
CA LEU A 883 -55.79 -14.22 82.94
C LEU A 883 -56.34 -15.44 82.19
N LEU A 884 -56.15 -15.46 80.86
CA LEU A 884 -56.56 -16.58 80.01
C LEU A 884 -55.68 -17.84 80.21
N LYS A 885 -54.60 -17.77 80.99
CA LYS A 885 -53.83 -18.96 81.39
C LYS A 885 -54.54 -19.69 82.51
N ASN A 886 -54.70 -21.00 82.36
CA ASN A 886 -55.26 -21.87 83.38
C ASN A 886 -54.20 -22.14 84.48
N TYR A 887 -54.08 -21.27 85.48
CA TYR A 887 -53.11 -21.47 86.56
C TYR A 887 -53.51 -22.63 87.47
N GLU A 888 -52.52 -23.44 87.82
CA GLU A 888 -52.65 -24.55 88.77
C GLU A 888 -52.15 -24.13 90.16
N PRO A 889 -53.04 -23.95 91.15
CA PRO A 889 -52.60 -23.64 92.51
C PRO A 889 -51.90 -24.83 93.17
N VAL A 890 -50.82 -24.53 93.89
CA VAL A 890 -50.17 -25.45 94.84
C VAL A 890 -50.25 -24.81 96.21
N VAL A 891 -51.15 -25.31 97.06
CA VAL A 891 -51.31 -24.79 98.42
C VAL A 891 -50.32 -25.51 99.35
N ILE A 892 -49.40 -24.77 99.95
CA ILE A 892 -48.48 -25.26 100.98
C ILE A 892 -49.01 -24.83 102.34
N VAL A 893 -49.36 -25.79 103.18
CA VAL A 893 -49.81 -25.52 104.55
C VAL A 893 -48.61 -25.14 105.41
N VAL A 894 -48.67 -23.99 106.08
CA VAL A 894 -47.54 -23.41 106.85
C VAL A 894 -47.06 -24.38 107.92
N GLU A 895 -47.97 -24.99 108.67
CA GLU A 895 -47.66 -25.86 109.79
C GLU A 895 -46.93 -27.12 109.28
N ASP A 896 -47.39 -27.70 108.17
CA ASP A 896 -46.73 -28.86 107.56
C ASP A 896 -45.34 -28.51 107.00
N LEU A 897 -45.17 -27.27 106.50
CA LEU A 897 -43.87 -26.78 106.03
C LEU A 897 -42.92 -26.53 107.20
N VAL A 898 -43.39 -25.89 108.27
CA VAL A 898 -42.60 -25.63 109.49
C VAL A 898 -42.23 -26.94 110.16
N GLN A 899 -43.15 -27.90 110.25
CA GLN A 899 -42.85 -29.23 110.80
C GLN A 899 -41.73 -29.92 110.00
N LYS A 900 -41.81 -29.92 108.66
CA LYS A 900 -40.75 -30.49 107.81
C LYS A 900 -39.41 -29.77 107.97
N LEU A 901 -39.42 -28.51 108.38
CA LEU A 901 -38.20 -27.75 108.69
C LEU A 901 -37.67 -28.08 110.09
N ASP A 902 -38.54 -28.25 111.08
CA ASP A 902 -38.18 -28.65 112.45
C ASP A 902 -37.60 -30.07 112.51
N GLU A 903 -38.02 -30.97 111.60
CA GLU A 903 -37.49 -32.33 111.46
C GLU A 903 -36.07 -32.38 110.86
N LEU A 904 -35.51 -31.24 110.40
CA LEU A 904 -34.17 -31.22 109.83
C LEU A 904 -33.09 -31.26 110.92
N PRO A 905 -32.05 -32.11 110.77
CA PRO A 905 -30.89 -32.08 111.65
C PRO A 905 -30.04 -30.81 111.41
N PRO A 906 -29.02 -30.53 112.24
CA PRO A 906 -28.05 -29.47 111.95
C PRO A 906 -27.34 -29.73 110.61
N LEU A 907 -27.48 -28.79 109.67
CA LEU A 907 -26.92 -28.87 108.31
C LEU A 907 -26.08 -27.61 108.02
N ASP A 908 -25.09 -27.73 107.14
CA ASP A 908 -24.47 -26.55 106.53
C ASP A 908 -25.47 -25.82 105.60
N GLU A 909 -25.18 -24.55 105.29
CA GLU A 909 -26.08 -23.68 104.53
C GLU A 909 -26.44 -24.23 103.13
N ALA A 910 -25.47 -24.82 102.43
CA ALA A 910 -25.69 -25.35 101.08
C ALA A 910 -26.62 -26.56 101.12
N THR A 911 -26.38 -27.46 102.08
CA THR A 911 -27.21 -28.64 102.29
C THR A 911 -28.62 -28.26 102.77
N PHE A 912 -28.75 -27.23 103.62
CA PHE A 912 -30.05 -26.72 104.06
C PHE A 912 -30.88 -26.13 102.91
N LYS A 913 -30.28 -25.28 102.06
CA LYS A 913 -30.96 -24.73 100.88
C LYS A 913 -31.39 -25.82 99.90
N ALA A 914 -30.55 -26.83 99.68
CA ALA A 914 -30.89 -27.98 98.83
C ALA A 914 -32.09 -28.75 99.39
N LYS A 915 -32.12 -29.02 100.70
CA LYS A 915 -33.26 -29.67 101.34
C LYS A 915 -34.53 -28.83 101.36
N LEU A 916 -34.43 -27.52 101.58
CA LEU A 916 -35.57 -26.60 101.46
C LEU A 916 -36.16 -26.64 100.05
N ASN A 917 -35.32 -26.62 99.01
CA ASN A 917 -35.76 -26.74 97.62
C ASN A 917 -36.39 -28.10 97.32
N GLU A 918 -35.87 -29.20 97.85
CA GLU A 918 -36.51 -30.52 97.74
C GLU A 918 -37.89 -30.54 98.40
N ILE A 919 -38.01 -29.96 99.60
CA ILE A 919 -39.29 -29.86 100.34
C ILE A 919 -40.31 -29.08 99.52
N VAL A 920 -39.93 -27.92 98.96
CA VAL A 920 -40.82 -27.11 98.11
C VAL A 920 -41.13 -27.81 96.80
N SER A 921 -40.13 -28.41 96.15
CA SER A 921 -40.28 -29.14 94.89
C SER A 921 -41.20 -30.35 95.03
N ALA A 922 -41.23 -30.99 96.20
CA ALA A 922 -42.15 -32.09 96.49
C ALA A 922 -43.63 -31.68 96.35
N TYR A 923 -43.97 -30.42 96.65
CA TYR A 923 -45.34 -29.90 96.47
C TYR A 923 -45.70 -29.63 95.00
N THR A 924 -44.71 -29.57 94.10
CA THR A 924 -44.88 -29.19 92.70
C THR A 924 -44.61 -30.33 91.71
N VAL A 925 -44.36 -31.56 92.18
CA VAL A 925 -44.09 -32.72 91.33
C VAL A 925 -45.27 -33.03 90.40
N GLY A 926 -45.01 -33.15 89.10
CA GLY A 926 -46.01 -33.53 88.09
C GLY A 926 -46.86 -32.39 87.53
N LYS A 927 -46.61 -31.13 87.92
CA LYS A 927 -47.34 -29.95 87.45
C LYS A 927 -46.52 -29.09 86.48
N ASP A 928 -47.19 -28.35 85.60
CA ASP A 928 -46.53 -27.46 84.61
C ASP A 928 -46.01 -26.19 85.28
N VAL A 929 -44.68 -26.02 85.28
CA VAL A 929 -43.97 -24.89 85.90
C VAL A 929 -44.45 -23.53 85.34
N THR A 930 -44.96 -23.48 84.11
CA THR A 930 -45.38 -22.23 83.46
C THR A 930 -46.77 -21.74 83.87
N THR A 931 -47.60 -22.62 84.45
CA THR A 931 -48.94 -22.32 84.99
C THR A 931 -49.02 -22.49 86.51
N LEU A 932 -47.92 -22.87 87.17
CA LEU A 932 -47.90 -23.14 88.60
C LEU A 932 -47.89 -21.85 89.45
N ARG A 933 -48.76 -21.80 90.47
CA ARG A 933 -48.80 -20.72 91.47
C ARG A 933 -48.82 -21.28 92.89
N ILE A 934 -47.72 -21.09 93.62
CA ILE A 934 -47.58 -21.57 95.00
C ILE A 934 -48.26 -20.57 95.95
N VAL A 935 -49.21 -21.05 96.75
CA VAL A 935 -49.94 -20.26 97.75
C VAL A 935 -49.66 -20.87 99.12
N VAL A 936 -49.15 -20.08 100.07
CA VAL A 936 -48.84 -20.57 101.42
C VAL A 936 -49.97 -20.16 102.38
N LYS A 937 -50.63 -21.11 103.06
CA LYS A 937 -51.76 -20.86 103.97
C LYS A 937 -51.55 -21.54 105.33
N ARG A 938 -51.97 -20.92 106.44
CA ARG A 938 -51.99 -21.57 107.77
C ARG A 938 -53.23 -22.46 107.92
N ARG A 939 -53.14 -23.57 108.65
CA ARG A 939 -54.27 -24.39 109.10
C ARG A 939 -55.14 -23.53 110.01
N GLU A 940 -56.37 -23.29 109.59
CA GLU A 940 -57.36 -22.56 110.40
C GLU A 940 -57.79 -23.42 111.61
N SER A 941 -57.97 -22.77 112.76
CA SER A 941 -58.60 -23.37 113.94
C SER A 941 -60.09 -23.51 113.64
N GLU A 942 -60.72 -24.65 113.94
CA GLU A 942 -62.16 -24.84 113.74
C GLU A 942 -62.97 -23.80 114.53
N GLU A 943 -63.54 -22.82 113.81
CA GLU A 943 -64.77 -22.07 114.13
C GLU A 943 -65.43 -21.52 112.86
#